data_AF-A0A218KR26-F1
#
_entry.id   AF-A0A218KR26-F1
#
_cell.length_a   1.000
_cell.length_b   1.000
_cell.length_c   1.000
_cell.angle_alpha   90.00
_cell.angle_beta   90.00
_cell.angle_gamma   90.00
#
_symmetry.space_group_name_H-M   'P 1'
#
loop_
_entity.id
_entity.type
_entity.pdbx_description
1 polymer ?
#
loop_
_entity_poly.entity_id
_entity_poly.type
_entity_poly.pdbx_seq_one_letter_code
_entity_poly.pdbx_strand_id
1 'polypeptide(L)'
;MIRFLILILACHLCYGNEVGNRLLSKLAFERQVLGAHGAENRSVLEIHEDLSTGATTQLPTEVAFQKKSNEKNLIGDFLNTLHDIKYVSYNKKDFAKFLVKCHEARVPEDFKKGFGSNLNGANFSQLYLNGSIFNGVSLIGADFSNTDLSNVSFIDADLRGANFSNANLHGIKIKNTNLSFAKFVSANLTDMIFNNSDISYAEFVNSDLKKVSMYNITGLHTNFSNVKISFSNLSNSDISYVNFNDSEINDIVVQKSNLDNANFFGVDSYKLKVQFSSLKNANIYGAEIKESDFTGSDISSACFNSSTIVASNFNRANLSNAQFSYVNGDYSSFVKATLNGSKIKHTNAYAVNLQDADLSNIDFSFSELNEVDVSDADICRGKFYNTKVATSNMHGSFFDHSLFISAKIEGADLSEASMYKVKIQDSQIYNSNLSRHNIDSSEIESSTFFNLTADNSSWSNVKVTNSNFIESNFISSFLHDNTFKKTSFFLSNLNNSMISDVSFLSSSIYKSSVLSVHFTDCEFDNSIVIDNKGQKKLTDLENAITSIEDLQEKISQGKKFDVNYSYFKFEDMDLENADFSNSILSRAKFVNVNLNKANLEKTDLRYAIFDNSSLIETNLSDSNLEYASFFKSDLKNAILKKEK
;
A
#
# COMPACT_ATOMS: atom_id res chain seq x y z
N MET A 1 -4.24 -28.19 -9.77
CA MET A 1 -5.61 -28.43 -10.27
C MET A 1 -6.38 -29.51 -9.49
N ILE A 2 -5.84 -30.70 -9.22
CA ILE A 2 -6.56 -31.75 -8.45
C ILE A 2 -6.68 -31.44 -6.94
N ARG A 3 -5.74 -30.70 -6.33
CA ARG A 3 -5.89 -30.16 -4.96
C ARG A 3 -6.94 -29.03 -4.84
N PHE A 4 -7.31 -28.39 -5.96
CA PHE A 4 -8.34 -27.35 -5.98
C PHE A 4 -9.75 -27.95 -6.08
N LEU A 5 -9.90 -29.12 -6.73
CA LEU A 5 -11.16 -29.88 -6.73
C LEU A 5 -11.50 -30.48 -5.35
N ILE A 6 -10.50 -30.82 -4.52
CA ILE A 6 -10.74 -31.38 -3.17
C ILE A 6 -11.22 -30.28 -2.20
N LEU A 7 -10.78 -29.01 -2.38
CA LEU A 7 -11.29 -27.87 -1.62
C LEU A 7 -12.74 -27.54 -1.99
N ILE A 8 -13.12 -27.71 -3.26
CA ILE A 8 -14.49 -27.52 -3.76
C ILE A 8 -15.44 -28.61 -3.23
N LEU A 9 -14.97 -29.86 -3.09
CA LEU A 9 -15.73 -30.94 -2.45
C LEU A 9 -15.90 -30.75 -0.93
N ALA A 10 -14.92 -30.14 -0.25
CA ALA A 10 -15.05 -29.76 1.16
C ALA A 10 -16.07 -28.61 1.36
N CYS A 11 -16.15 -27.66 0.41
CA CYS A 11 -17.18 -26.62 0.42
C CYS A 11 -18.60 -27.15 0.08
N HIS A 12 -18.71 -28.23 -0.70
CA HIS A 12 -20.00 -28.85 -1.04
C HIS A 12 -20.71 -29.55 0.12
N LEU A 13 -20.01 -29.89 1.22
CA LEU A 13 -20.58 -30.57 2.38
C LEU A 13 -21.03 -29.62 3.51
N CYS A 14 -20.67 -28.33 3.47
CA CYS A 14 -20.94 -27.40 4.57
C CYS A 14 -21.98 -26.32 4.28
N TYR A 15 -22.27 -25.94 3.04
CA TYR A 15 -23.24 -24.87 2.76
C TYR A 15 -24.10 -25.14 1.53
N GLY A 16 -25.41 -25.23 1.77
CA GLY A 16 -26.43 -25.49 0.78
C GLY A 16 -26.55 -24.39 -0.29
N ASN A 17 -26.69 -24.87 -1.52
CA ASN A 17 -27.05 -24.25 -2.78
C ASN A 17 -27.85 -22.95 -2.71
N GLU A 18 -27.17 -21.84 -3.04
CA GLU A 18 -27.72 -20.75 -3.90
C GLU A 18 -26.64 -19.73 -4.33
N VAL A 19 -25.45 -19.71 -3.69
CA VAL A 19 -24.38 -18.75 -4.01
C VAL A 19 -23.46 -19.21 -5.17
N GLY A 20 -23.39 -20.52 -5.46
CA GLY A 20 -22.62 -21.07 -6.59
C GLY A 20 -23.06 -20.51 -7.96
N ASN A 21 -24.30 -20.03 -8.08
CA ASN A 21 -24.83 -19.46 -9.31
C ASN A 21 -24.57 -17.95 -9.47
N ARG A 22 -24.17 -17.24 -8.40
CA ARG A 22 -23.83 -15.80 -8.46
C ARG A 22 -22.35 -15.51 -8.76
N LEU A 23 -21.43 -16.45 -8.51
CA LEU A 23 -20.01 -16.28 -8.86
C LEU A 23 -19.74 -16.44 -10.37
N LEU A 24 -20.54 -17.24 -11.08
CA LEU A 24 -20.47 -17.35 -12.55
C LEU A 24 -20.88 -16.04 -13.25
N SER A 25 -21.71 -15.19 -12.62
CA SER A 25 -22.11 -13.90 -13.18
C SER A 25 -21.12 -12.75 -12.89
N LYS A 26 -20.26 -12.84 -11.85
CA LYS A 26 -19.26 -11.81 -11.56
C LYS A 26 -17.96 -11.96 -12.36
N LEU A 27 -17.57 -13.20 -12.70
CA LEU A 27 -16.51 -13.47 -13.69
C LEU A 27 -16.85 -12.93 -15.11
N ALA A 28 -18.13 -12.68 -15.39
CA ALA A 28 -18.57 -12.08 -16.66
C ALA A 28 -18.40 -10.54 -16.69
N PHE A 29 -18.30 -9.87 -15.52
CA PHE A 29 -18.12 -8.43 -15.44
C PHE A 29 -16.63 -8.02 -15.56
N GLU A 30 -15.71 -8.88 -15.12
CA GLU A 30 -14.26 -8.73 -15.35
C GLU A 30 -13.86 -8.81 -16.85
N ARG A 31 -14.76 -9.28 -17.74
CA ARG A 31 -14.55 -9.25 -19.20
C ARG A 31 -14.89 -7.92 -19.87
N GLN A 32 -15.65 -7.02 -19.23
CA GLN A 32 -16.15 -5.80 -19.88
C GLN A 32 -15.36 -4.53 -19.56
N VAL A 33 -14.65 -4.48 -18.44
CA VAL A 33 -13.80 -3.32 -18.07
C VAL A 33 -12.43 -3.34 -18.79
N LEU A 34 -12.04 -4.49 -19.35
CA LEU A 34 -10.97 -4.58 -20.36
C LEU A 34 -11.36 -3.94 -21.73
N GLY A 35 -12.57 -3.39 -21.87
CA GLY A 35 -13.15 -2.92 -23.13
C GLY A 35 -13.08 -1.43 -23.41
N ALA A 36 -12.50 -0.60 -22.54
CA ALA A 36 -12.44 0.84 -22.77
C ALA A 36 -11.12 1.43 -22.28
N HIS A 37 -10.06 1.29 -23.09
CA HIS A 37 -9.01 2.29 -23.36
C HIS A 37 -7.99 1.66 -24.35
N GLY A 38 -8.12 2.01 -25.63
CA GLY A 38 -7.01 2.02 -26.59
C GLY A 38 -6.58 3.47 -26.77
N ALA A 39 -5.35 3.86 -27.06
CA ALA A 39 -4.07 3.21 -27.38
C ALA A 39 -2.99 4.06 -26.65
N GLU A 40 -1.70 3.75 -26.51
CA GLU A 40 -0.70 3.12 -27.36
C GLU A 40 0.44 2.58 -26.47
N ASN A 41 1.26 1.75 -27.10
CA ASN A 41 2.58 1.26 -26.71
C ASN A 41 2.71 -0.10 -26.02
N ARG A 42 3.51 -0.89 -26.74
CA ARG A 42 3.77 -2.31 -26.67
C ARG A 42 4.89 -2.60 -25.68
N SER A 43 4.92 -3.88 -25.30
CA SER A 43 6.03 -4.64 -24.74
C SER A 43 6.53 -4.23 -23.35
N VAL A 44 5.93 -4.82 -22.31
CA VAL A 44 6.67 -5.57 -21.28
C VAL A 44 5.77 -6.73 -20.83
N LEU A 45 5.98 -7.90 -21.42
CA LEU A 45 5.41 -9.16 -20.96
C LEU A 45 6.58 -10.12 -20.73
N GLU A 46 7.42 -9.74 -19.77
CA GLU A 46 8.35 -10.64 -19.11
C GLU A 46 7.92 -10.70 -17.64
N ILE A 47 6.90 -11.50 -17.37
CA ILE A 47 6.64 -11.99 -16.02
C ILE A 47 7.69 -13.07 -15.81
N HIS A 48 8.86 -12.67 -15.29
CA HIS A 48 9.83 -13.62 -14.78
C HIS A 48 9.17 -14.45 -13.68
N GLU A 49 9.22 -15.76 -13.87
CA GLU A 49 8.91 -16.78 -12.87
C GLU A 49 9.76 -16.52 -11.62
N ASP A 50 9.16 -15.91 -10.59
CA ASP A 50 9.75 -15.82 -9.26
C ASP A 50 8.77 -16.34 -8.19
N LEU A 51 8.08 -17.44 -8.54
CA LEU A 51 7.24 -18.22 -7.62
C LEU A 51 7.97 -19.43 -7.02
N SER A 52 9.29 -19.52 -7.17
CA SER A 52 10.06 -20.69 -6.74
C SER A 52 11.28 -20.39 -5.88
N THR A 53 11.15 -19.59 -4.81
CA THR A 53 11.99 -19.82 -3.62
C THR A 53 11.28 -19.41 -2.34
N GLY A 54 10.93 -20.42 -1.53
CA GLY A 54 11.11 -20.31 -0.08
C GLY A 54 10.16 -19.43 0.72
N ALA A 55 8.87 -19.35 0.39
CA ALA A 55 7.86 -18.94 1.35
C ALA A 55 6.68 -19.91 1.28
N THR A 56 6.66 -20.88 2.19
CA THR A 56 5.44 -21.59 2.55
C THR A 56 4.44 -20.56 3.08
N THR A 57 3.68 -19.93 2.19
CA THR A 57 2.44 -19.24 2.53
C THR A 57 1.46 -20.31 2.99
N GLN A 58 1.52 -20.62 4.29
CA GLN A 58 0.33 -21.08 4.98
C GLN A 58 -0.72 -19.99 4.75
N LEU A 59 -1.66 -20.25 3.83
CA LEU A 59 -3.03 -19.82 4.03
C LEU A 59 -3.36 -20.09 5.50
N PRO A 60 -4.00 -19.18 6.25
CA PRO A 60 -4.45 -19.46 7.60
C PRO A 60 -5.53 -20.55 7.51
N THR A 61 -5.05 -21.78 7.45
CA THR A 61 -5.79 -23.01 7.55
C THR A 61 -5.80 -23.27 9.03
N GLU A 62 -6.99 -23.15 9.62
CA GLU A 62 -7.22 -23.34 11.05
C GLU A 62 -6.26 -22.50 11.89
N VAL A 63 -6.71 -21.29 12.23
CA VAL A 63 -6.29 -20.67 13.49
C VAL A 63 -6.40 -21.78 14.53
N ALA A 64 -5.24 -22.28 14.96
CA ALA A 64 -5.16 -23.09 16.14
C ALA A 64 -5.93 -22.31 17.19
N PHE A 65 -7.07 -22.85 17.61
CA PHE A 65 -7.77 -22.47 18.84
C PHE A 65 -6.79 -22.73 20.00
N GLN A 66 -5.74 -21.93 20.09
CA GLN A 66 -5.05 -21.72 21.33
C GLN A 66 -6.05 -20.98 22.19
N LYS A 67 -6.66 -21.76 23.09
CA LYS A 67 -7.39 -21.31 24.26
C LYS A 67 -6.67 -20.12 24.88
N LYS A 68 -7.05 -18.90 24.49
CA LYS A 68 -7.02 -17.77 25.41
C LYS A 68 -8.27 -17.91 26.27
N SER A 69 -8.06 -18.66 27.35
CA SER A 69 -8.91 -18.72 28.52
C SER A 69 -9.29 -17.31 28.96
N ASN A 70 -10.56 -16.94 28.76
CA ASN A 70 -11.40 -16.05 29.60
C ASN A 70 -12.61 -15.45 28.85
N GLU A 71 -12.91 -15.87 27.62
CA GLU A 71 -14.23 -15.55 27.03
C GLU A 71 -15.32 -16.33 27.78
N LYS A 72 -16.20 -15.58 28.44
CA LYS A 72 -17.41 -16.11 29.07
C LYS A 72 -18.20 -16.86 28.00
N ASN A 73 -18.57 -18.12 28.25
CA ASN A 73 -19.34 -18.93 27.28
C ASN A 73 -20.79 -18.44 27.20
N LEU A 74 -21.00 -17.25 26.60
CA LEU A 74 -22.29 -16.58 26.47
C LEU A 74 -23.32 -17.46 25.75
N ILE A 75 -22.89 -18.21 24.74
CA ILE A 75 -23.75 -19.17 24.03
C ILE A 75 -24.21 -20.27 24.99
N GLY A 76 -23.30 -20.89 25.74
CA GLY A 76 -23.63 -21.90 26.73
C GLY A 76 -24.56 -21.37 27.84
N ASP A 77 -24.28 -20.17 28.36
CA ASP A 77 -25.10 -19.50 29.36
C ASP A 77 -26.53 -19.22 28.84
N PHE A 78 -26.64 -18.80 27.56
CA PHE A 78 -27.93 -18.60 26.92
C PHE A 78 -28.69 -19.91 26.69
N LEU A 79 -28.02 -20.97 26.22
CA LEU A 79 -28.64 -22.28 26.05
C LEU A 79 -29.12 -22.88 27.38
N ASN A 80 -28.35 -22.71 28.46
CA ASN A 80 -28.76 -23.09 29.81
C ASN A 80 -29.98 -22.28 30.27
N THR A 81 -29.99 -20.97 29.98
CA THR A 81 -31.17 -20.13 30.24
C THR A 81 -32.38 -20.71 29.50
N LEU A 82 -32.29 -21.01 28.20
CA LEU A 82 -33.41 -21.55 27.42
C LEU A 82 -33.99 -22.87 27.96
N HIS A 83 -33.13 -23.72 28.54
CA HIS A 83 -33.54 -24.97 29.18
C HIS A 83 -34.36 -24.73 30.46
N ASP A 84 -33.98 -23.73 31.27
CA ASP A 84 -34.56 -23.48 32.59
C ASP A 84 -35.75 -22.50 32.57
N ILE A 85 -36.13 -22.00 31.40
CA ILE A 85 -37.23 -21.04 31.25
C ILE A 85 -38.60 -21.71 31.39
N LYS A 86 -39.47 -21.04 32.16
CA LYS A 86 -40.91 -21.34 32.18
C LYS A 86 -41.64 -20.64 31.03
N TYR A 87 -42.02 -21.39 30.01
CA TYR A 87 -42.83 -20.92 28.88
C TYR A 87 -44.30 -20.69 29.27
N VAL A 88 -44.96 -19.73 28.63
CA VAL A 88 -46.41 -19.50 28.80
C VAL A 88 -47.24 -20.35 27.84
N SER A 89 -48.49 -20.64 28.22
CA SER A 89 -49.47 -21.34 27.38
C SER A 89 -50.44 -20.40 26.64
N TYR A 90 -50.30 -19.09 26.82
CA TYR A 90 -51.13 -18.09 26.13
C TYR A 90 -50.90 -18.16 24.62
N ASN A 91 -52.00 -18.10 23.86
CA ASN A 91 -51.94 -18.10 22.40
C ASN A 91 -52.36 -16.74 21.82
N LYS A 92 -52.13 -16.56 20.52
CA LYS A 92 -52.44 -15.34 19.78
C LYS A 92 -53.90 -14.86 19.93
N LYS A 93 -54.87 -15.77 20.12
CA LYS A 93 -56.29 -15.40 20.34
C LYS A 93 -56.50 -14.77 21.72
N ASP A 94 -55.74 -15.18 22.74
CA ASP A 94 -55.82 -14.60 24.08
C ASP A 94 -55.34 -13.15 24.06
N PHE A 95 -54.24 -12.89 23.37
CA PHE A 95 -53.72 -11.53 23.17
C PHE A 95 -54.68 -10.67 22.35
N ALA A 96 -55.23 -11.19 21.24
CA ALA A 96 -56.21 -10.45 20.45
C ALA A 96 -57.45 -10.04 21.26
N LYS A 97 -57.98 -10.94 22.11
CA LYS A 97 -59.09 -10.61 23.02
C LYS A 97 -58.71 -9.54 24.04
N PHE A 98 -57.47 -9.55 24.54
CA PHE A 98 -56.97 -8.52 25.45
C PHE A 98 -56.91 -7.14 24.78
N LEU A 99 -56.37 -7.07 23.56
CA LEU A 99 -56.30 -5.83 22.78
C LEU A 99 -57.71 -5.22 22.57
N VAL A 100 -58.68 -6.05 22.17
CA VAL A 100 -60.08 -5.60 22.02
C VAL A 100 -60.62 -5.01 23.32
N LYS A 101 -60.39 -5.67 24.47
CA LYS A 101 -60.83 -5.16 25.78
C LYS A 101 -60.17 -3.83 26.16
N CYS A 102 -58.87 -3.68 25.91
CA CYS A 102 -58.16 -2.43 26.17
C CYS A 102 -58.71 -1.28 25.33
N HIS A 103 -58.95 -1.53 24.03
CA HIS A 103 -59.55 -0.56 23.12
C HIS A 103 -60.98 -0.17 23.52
N GLU A 104 -61.84 -1.13 23.85
CA GLU A 104 -63.20 -0.86 24.34
C GLU A 104 -63.20 -0.03 25.62
N ALA A 105 -62.27 -0.31 26.53
CA ALA A 105 -62.12 0.41 27.80
C ALA A 105 -61.31 1.72 27.68
N ARG A 106 -60.71 2.01 26.51
CA ARG A 106 -59.79 3.15 26.28
C ARG A 106 -58.65 3.22 27.30
N VAL A 107 -58.09 2.06 27.65
CA VAL A 107 -56.94 1.94 28.55
C VAL A 107 -55.69 1.50 27.79
N PRO A 108 -54.47 1.83 28.27
CA PRO A 108 -53.24 1.36 27.65
C PRO A 108 -53.16 -0.18 27.56
N GLU A 109 -52.56 -0.68 26.49
CA GLU A 109 -52.28 -2.11 26.28
C GLU A 109 -51.05 -2.56 27.10
N ASP A 110 -51.23 -2.61 28.42
CA ASP A 110 -50.20 -2.99 29.39
C ASP A 110 -50.19 -4.51 29.61
N PHE A 111 -49.29 -5.19 28.92
CA PHE A 111 -49.22 -6.65 28.93
C PHE A 111 -48.79 -7.21 30.29
N LYS A 112 -48.04 -6.45 31.09
CA LYS A 112 -47.66 -6.85 32.45
C LYS A 112 -48.89 -6.88 33.36
N LYS A 113 -49.78 -5.90 33.24
CA LYS A 113 -51.07 -5.89 33.97
C LYS A 113 -52.02 -6.98 33.48
N GLY A 114 -52.02 -7.26 32.18
CA GLY A 114 -52.90 -8.27 31.58
C GLY A 114 -52.52 -9.72 31.89
N PHE A 115 -51.22 -10.03 31.87
CA PHE A 115 -50.73 -11.41 31.85
C PHE A 115 -49.62 -11.72 32.87
N GLY A 116 -49.14 -10.73 33.61
CA GLY A 116 -48.02 -10.85 34.56
C GLY A 116 -46.66 -10.59 33.91
N SER A 117 -45.58 -10.84 34.66
CA SER A 117 -44.21 -10.51 34.25
C SER A 117 -43.52 -11.57 33.39
N ASN A 118 -44.16 -12.71 33.11
CA ASN A 118 -43.59 -13.77 32.28
C ASN A 118 -44.48 -14.00 31.06
N LEU A 119 -43.90 -13.76 29.88
CA LEU A 119 -44.46 -14.00 28.55
C LEU A 119 -43.43 -14.71 27.64
N ASN A 120 -42.56 -15.55 28.23
CA ASN A 120 -41.53 -16.28 27.51
C ASN A 120 -42.12 -17.26 26.49
N GLY A 121 -41.59 -17.23 25.26
CA GLY A 121 -42.06 -18.00 24.11
C GLY A 121 -43.46 -17.65 23.60
N ALA A 122 -44.06 -16.55 24.07
CA ALA A 122 -45.37 -16.12 23.62
C ALA A 122 -45.36 -15.77 22.12
N ASN A 123 -46.46 -16.10 21.42
CA ASN A 123 -46.63 -15.79 20.01
C ASN A 123 -47.48 -14.52 19.82
N PHE A 124 -46.82 -13.42 19.47
CA PHE A 124 -47.37 -12.12 19.10
C PHE A 124 -47.32 -11.84 17.59
N SER A 125 -46.91 -12.81 16.77
CA SER A 125 -46.69 -12.62 15.34
C SER A 125 -47.93 -12.06 14.63
N GLN A 126 -47.74 -11.15 13.69
CA GLN A 126 -48.78 -10.50 12.88
C GLN A 126 -49.90 -9.79 13.69
N LEU A 127 -49.64 -9.42 14.96
CA LEU A 127 -50.56 -8.56 15.71
C LEU A 127 -50.30 -7.09 15.39
N TYR A 128 -51.29 -6.24 15.68
CA TYR A 128 -51.15 -4.79 15.71
C TYR A 128 -50.98 -4.39 17.17
N LEU A 129 -49.76 -4.01 17.55
CA LEU A 129 -49.37 -3.69 18.92
C LEU A 129 -48.84 -2.25 19.03
N ASN A 130 -49.29 -1.35 18.13
CA ASN A 130 -48.84 0.03 18.13
C ASN A 130 -49.10 0.69 19.49
N GLY A 131 -48.04 1.23 20.11
CA GLY A 131 -48.13 1.88 21.42
C GLY A 131 -48.33 0.96 22.62
N SER A 132 -48.29 -0.37 22.48
CA SER A 132 -48.39 -1.29 23.62
C SER A 132 -47.22 -1.15 24.61
N ILE A 133 -47.40 -1.64 25.84
CA ILE A 133 -46.42 -1.56 26.93
C ILE A 133 -46.02 -2.96 27.40
N PHE A 134 -44.72 -3.26 27.31
CA PHE A 134 -44.10 -4.52 27.73
C PHE A 134 -43.02 -4.32 28.83
N ASN A 135 -43.06 -3.19 29.53
CA ASN A 135 -42.00 -2.80 30.45
C ASN A 135 -41.80 -3.82 31.60
N GLY A 136 -40.56 -4.24 31.83
CA GLY A 136 -40.19 -5.20 32.88
C GLY A 136 -40.87 -6.57 32.75
N VAL A 137 -41.16 -7.01 31.52
CA VAL A 137 -41.68 -8.34 31.18
C VAL A 137 -40.55 -9.21 30.63
N SER A 138 -40.51 -10.48 31.04
CA SER A 138 -39.66 -11.51 30.44
C SER A 138 -40.32 -12.04 29.17
N LEU A 139 -39.65 -11.86 28.03
CA LEU A 139 -40.10 -12.14 26.66
C LEU A 139 -39.06 -13.01 25.93
N ILE A 140 -38.32 -13.84 26.66
CA ILE A 140 -37.27 -14.69 26.11
C ILE A 140 -37.89 -15.65 25.10
N GLY A 141 -37.35 -15.66 23.88
CA GLY A 141 -37.84 -16.49 22.78
C GLY A 141 -39.24 -16.14 22.26
N ALA A 142 -39.83 -14.99 22.65
CA ALA A 142 -41.13 -14.57 22.14
C ALA A 142 -41.08 -14.26 20.63
N ASP A 143 -42.18 -14.55 19.92
CA ASP A 143 -42.29 -14.33 18.48
C ASP A 143 -43.14 -13.09 18.16
N PHE A 144 -42.48 -12.03 17.70
CA PHE A 144 -43.06 -10.78 17.21
C PHE A 144 -42.92 -10.63 15.68
N SER A 145 -42.73 -11.72 14.94
CA SER A 145 -42.51 -11.63 13.50
C SER A 145 -43.73 -11.05 12.77
N ASN A 146 -43.47 -10.19 11.78
CA ASN A 146 -44.49 -9.51 10.97
C ASN A 146 -45.49 -8.64 11.78
N THR A 147 -45.11 -8.19 12.96
CA THR A 147 -45.96 -7.37 13.86
C THR A 147 -45.70 -5.88 13.66
N ASP A 148 -46.72 -5.05 13.79
CA ASP A 148 -46.55 -3.60 13.92
C ASP A 148 -46.31 -3.25 15.39
N LEU A 149 -45.05 -2.94 15.72
CA LEU A 149 -44.58 -2.58 17.05
C LEU A 149 -44.27 -1.08 17.16
N SER A 150 -44.66 -0.27 16.18
CA SER A 150 -44.35 1.15 16.18
C SER A 150 -44.80 1.82 17.49
N ASN A 151 -43.89 2.61 18.08
CA ASN A 151 -44.08 3.29 19.38
C ASN A 151 -44.29 2.38 20.61
N VAL A 152 -44.00 1.08 20.54
CA VAL A 152 -44.03 0.18 21.71
C VAL A 152 -42.93 0.54 22.73
N SER A 153 -43.18 0.26 24.00
CA SER A 153 -42.19 0.38 25.08
C SER A 153 -41.75 -0.99 25.61
N PHE A 154 -40.44 -1.25 25.56
CA PHE A 154 -39.78 -2.47 26.09
C PHE A 154 -38.78 -2.15 27.22
N ILE A 155 -39.01 -1.08 27.99
CA ILE A 155 -38.05 -0.63 29.02
C ILE A 155 -37.88 -1.74 30.07
N ASP A 156 -36.62 -2.08 30.37
CA ASP A 156 -36.23 -3.13 31.31
C ASP A 156 -36.82 -4.53 31.00
N ALA A 157 -37.24 -4.77 29.75
CA ALA A 157 -37.68 -6.09 29.31
C ALA A 157 -36.48 -7.04 29.08
N ASP A 158 -36.73 -8.34 29.17
CA ASP A 158 -35.75 -9.37 28.78
C ASP A 158 -36.19 -9.98 27.46
N LEU A 159 -35.52 -9.61 26.38
CA LEU A 159 -35.85 -9.92 24.99
C LEU A 159 -34.88 -10.91 24.35
N ARG A 160 -34.14 -11.67 25.18
CA ARG A 160 -33.16 -12.64 24.68
C ARG A 160 -33.80 -13.64 23.72
N GLY A 161 -33.21 -13.84 22.55
CA GLY A 161 -33.73 -14.77 21.55
C GLY A 161 -35.11 -14.41 20.95
N ALA A 162 -35.67 -13.24 21.23
CA ALA A 162 -36.96 -12.83 20.67
C ALA A 162 -36.85 -12.64 19.14
N ASN A 163 -37.92 -12.96 18.42
CA ASN A 163 -37.97 -12.87 16.97
C ASN A 163 -38.80 -11.67 16.50
N PHE A 164 -38.15 -10.66 15.94
CA PHE A 164 -38.73 -9.47 15.34
C PHE A 164 -38.63 -9.45 13.81
N SER A 165 -38.43 -10.61 13.17
CA SER A 165 -38.24 -10.67 11.71
C SER A 165 -39.44 -10.06 10.96
N ASN A 166 -39.17 -9.19 9.99
CA ASN A 166 -40.16 -8.42 9.23
C ASN A 166 -41.08 -7.52 10.07
N ALA A 167 -40.75 -7.22 11.34
CA ALA A 167 -41.54 -6.35 12.18
C ALA A 167 -41.29 -4.86 11.85
N ASN A 168 -42.29 -4.02 12.10
CA ASN A 168 -42.13 -2.57 12.07
C ASN A 168 -41.79 -2.05 13.47
N LEU A 169 -40.54 -1.67 13.70
CA LEU A 169 -40.00 -1.20 14.98
C LEU A 169 -39.73 0.32 14.99
N HIS A 170 -40.37 1.05 14.07
CA HIS A 170 -40.16 2.47 13.92
C HIS A 170 -40.41 3.26 15.21
N GLY A 171 -39.45 4.10 15.60
CA GLY A 171 -39.55 5.01 16.74
C GLY A 171 -39.60 4.35 18.12
N ILE A 172 -39.32 3.04 18.22
CA ILE A 172 -39.33 2.34 19.50
C ILE A 172 -38.21 2.82 20.41
N LYS A 173 -38.52 2.90 21.71
CA LYS A 173 -37.56 3.20 22.77
C LYS A 173 -37.29 1.95 23.59
N ILE A 174 -36.06 1.45 23.45
CA ILE A 174 -35.48 0.40 24.28
C ILE A 174 -34.31 1.03 25.07
N LYS A 175 -34.20 0.72 26.34
CA LYS A 175 -33.09 1.15 27.19
C LYS A 175 -32.86 0.09 28.26
N ASN A 176 -31.60 -0.18 28.60
CA ASN A 176 -31.21 -1.12 29.65
C ASN A 176 -31.81 -2.53 29.45
N THR A 177 -31.89 -2.98 28.20
CA THR A 177 -32.58 -4.23 27.84
C THR A 177 -31.56 -5.25 27.35
N ASN A 178 -31.79 -6.52 27.65
CA ASN A 178 -31.03 -7.61 27.06
C ASN A 178 -31.74 -8.11 25.79
N LEU A 179 -31.11 -7.88 24.64
CA LEU A 179 -31.50 -8.26 23.29
C LEU A 179 -30.56 -9.32 22.71
N SER A 180 -29.71 -9.95 23.53
CA SER A 180 -28.77 -10.94 23.02
C SER A 180 -29.51 -12.08 22.32
N PHE A 181 -28.94 -12.55 21.20
CA PHE A 181 -29.53 -13.59 20.34
C PHE A 181 -30.87 -13.22 19.68
N ALA A 182 -31.37 -11.98 19.80
CA ALA A 182 -32.61 -11.55 19.16
C ALA A 182 -32.47 -11.46 17.64
N LYS A 183 -33.57 -11.64 16.91
CA LYS A 183 -33.61 -11.62 15.44
C LYS A 183 -34.41 -10.43 14.93
N PHE A 184 -33.78 -9.62 14.08
CA PHE A 184 -34.33 -8.43 13.43
C PHE A 184 -34.26 -8.54 11.90
N VAL A 185 -34.25 -9.76 11.37
CA VAL A 185 -34.07 -10.01 9.93
C VAL A 185 -35.15 -9.28 9.14
N SER A 186 -34.73 -8.44 8.19
CA SER A 186 -35.63 -7.63 7.34
C SER A 186 -36.61 -6.73 8.11
N ALA A 187 -36.29 -6.36 9.36
CA ALA A 187 -37.11 -5.45 10.15
C ALA A 187 -36.85 -3.98 9.78
N ASN A 188 -37.85 -3.11 10.01
CA ASN A 188 -37.67 -1.66 9.93
C ASN A 188 -37.33 -1.11 11.31
N LEU A 189 -36.09 -0.65 11.51
CA LEU A 189 -35.58 -0.13 12.78
C LEU A 189 -35.44 1.39 12.76
N THR A 190 -36.04 2.07 11.78
CA THR A 190 -35.85 3.51 11.59
C THR A 190 -36.22 4.30 12.85
N ASP A 191 -35.35 5.22 13.27
CA ASP A 191 -35.49 6.06 14.47
C ASP A 191 -35.58 5.28 15.81
N MET A 192 -35.15 4.01 15.83
CA MET A 192 -35.12 3.20 17.05
C MET A 192 -33.97 3.61 17.97
N ILE A 193 -34.21 3.55 19.28
CA ILE A 193 -33.21 3.82 20.33
C ILE A 193 -33.01 2.55 21.16
N PHE A 194 -31.76 2.09 21.29
CA PHE A 194 -31.39 0.94 22.13
C PHE A 194 -30.12 1.18 22.97
N ASN A 195 -29.95 2.42 23.43
CA ASN A 195 -28.82 2.83 24.26
C ASN A 195 -28.71 2.00 25.55
N ASN A 196 -27.47 1.69 25.97
CA ASN A 196 -27.18 0.90 27.19
C ASN A 196 -27.79 -0.50 27.19
N SER A 197 -27.89 -1.13 26.01
CA SER A 197 -28.46 -2.47 25.86
C SER A 197 -27.39 -3.48 25.42
N ASP A 198 -27.67 -4.76 25.67
CA ASP A 198 -26.84 -5.86 25.19
C ASP A 198 -27.49 -6.48 23.95
N ILE A 199 -26.86 -6.35 22.78
CA ILE A 199 -27.29 -6.92 21.50
C ILE A 199 -26.35 -8.05 21.04
N SER A 200 -25.56 -8.64 21.94
CA SER A 200 -24.59 -9.68 21.58
C SER A 200 -25.25 -10.84 20.85
N TYR A 201 -24.66 -11.31 19.75
CA TYR A 201 -25.20 -12.36 18.88
C TYR A 201 -26.56 -12.04 18.23
N ALA A 202 -27.04 -10.79 18.28
CA ALA A 202 -28.28 -10.43 17.59
C ALA A 202 -28.09 -10.39 16.05
N GLU A 203 -29.15 -10.72 15.33
CA GLU A 203 -29.16 -10.80 13.86
C GLU A 203 -29.97 -9.66 13.25
N PHE A 204 -29.31 -8.72 12.59
CA PHE A 204 -29.93 -7.56 11.93
C PHE A 204 -29.95 -7.69 10.40
N VAL A 205 -29.78 -8.90 9.87
CA VAL A 205 -29.55 -9.15 8.44
C VAL A 205 -30.65 -8.53 7.55
N ASN A 206 -30.26 -7.84 6.48
CA ASN A 206 -31.18 -7.18 5.52
C ASN A 206 -32.13 -6.14 6.14
N SER A 207 -31.80 -5.56 7.30
CA SER A 207 -32.64 -4.53 7.95
C SER A 207 -32.23 -3.10 7.59
N ASP A 208 -33.16 -2.15 7.82
CA ASP A 208 -32.92 -0.71 7.69
C ASP A 208 -32.70 -0.09 9.08
N LEU A 209 -31.49 0.40 9.33
CA LEU A 209 -31.03 1.02 10.57
C LEU A 209 -30.82 2.53 10.43
N LYS A 210 -31.68 3.21 9.67
CA LYS A 210 -31.64 4.68 9.54
C LYS A 210 -31.96 5.38 10.86
N LYS A 211 -31.10 6.33 11.26
CA LYS A 211 -31.23 7.18 12.46
C LYS A 211 -31.35 6.40 13.76
N VAL A 212 -30.69 5.25 13.82
CA VAL A 212 -30.69 4.38 14.98
C VAL A 212 -29.66 4.87 16.02
N SER A 213 -30.06 4.87 17.28
CA SER A 213 -29.17 5.23 18.41
C SER A 213 -28.78 3.96 19.19
N MET A 214 -27.50 3.60 19.09
CA MET A 214 -26.84 2.48 19.80
C MET A 214 -25.67 2.99 20.66
N TYR A 215 -25.93 3.98 21.50
CA TYR A 215 -24.91 4.53 22.38
C TYR A 215 -24.64 3.61 23.58
N ASN A 216 -23.37 3.36 23.88
CA ASN A 216 -22.93 2.58 25.04
C ASN A 216 -23.54 1.17 25.09
N ILE A 217 -23.45 0.42 23.99
CA ILE A 217 -23.97 -0.95 23.91
C ILE A 217 -22.85 -1.99 24.08
N THR A 218 -23.26 -3.20 24.42
CA THR A 218 -22.44 -4.41 24.23
C THR A 218 -23.07 -5.19 23.07
N GLY A 219 -22.28 -5.55 22.06
CA GLY A 219 -22.76 -6.18 20.83
C GLY A 219 -21.75 -7.17 20.25
N LEU A 220 -21.19 -8.02 21.11
CA LEU A 220 -20.23 -9.04 20.71
C LEU A 220 -20.86 -9.97 19.65
N HIS A 221 -20.16 -10.22 18.55
CA HIS A 221 -20.65 -11.08 17.46
C HIS A 221 -21.99 -10.66 16.83
N THR A 222 -22.36 -9.37 16.93
CA THR A 222 -23.59 -8.89 16.28
C THR A 222 -23.46 -9.00 14.76
N ASN A 223 -24.52 -9.47 14.11
CA ASN A 223 -24.55 -9.64 12.67
C ASN A 223 -25.36 -8.52 12.00
N PHE A 224 -24.67 -7.54 11.43
CA PHE A 224 -25.20 -6.48 10.58
C PHE A 224 -24.90 -6.75 9.09
N SER A 225 -24.91 -8.00 8.63
CA SER A 225 -24.68 -8.30 7.20
C SER A 225 -25.81 -7.77 6.30
N ASN A 226 -25.43 -7.25 5.12
CA ASN A 226 -26.37 -6.69 4.13
C ASN A 226 -27.31 -5.63 4.70
N VAL A 227 -26.89 -4.84 5.69
CA VAL A 227 -27.75 -3.79 6.24
C VAL A 227 -27.61 -2.48 5.50
N LYS A 228 -28.62 -1.63 5.64
CA LYS A 228 -28.51 -0.21 5.32
C LYS A 228 -28.51 0.57 6.62
N ILE A 229 -27.39 1.22 6.94
CA ILE A 229 -27.28 2.03 8.15
C ILE A 229 -26.89 3.44 7.76
N SER A 230 -27.71 4.41 8.21
CA SER A 230 -27.42 5.82 7.94
C SER A 230 -27.78 6.74 9.09
N PHE A 231 -26.96 7.77 9.34
CA PHE A 231 -27.19 8.77 10.40
C PHE A 231 -27.31 8.16 11.81
N SER A 232 -26.60 7.06 12.05
CA SER A 232 -26.70 6.27 13.27
C SER A 232 -25.46 6.42 14.14
N ASN A 233 -25.59 6.14 15.44
CA ASN A 233 -24.51 6.32 16.42
C ASN A 233 -24.27 5.04 17.22
N LEU A 234 -23.04 4.51 17.15
CA LEU A 234 -22.60 3.32 17.89
C LEU A 234 -21.51 3.65 18.92
N SER A 235 -21.34 4.90 19.31
CA SER A 235 -20.22 5.35 20.13
C SER A 235 -20.23 4.80 21.56
N ASN A 236 -19.04 4.68 22.15
CA ASN A 236 -18.76 4.12 23.48
C ASN A 236 -19.20 2.66 23.62
N SER A 237 -19.13 1.89 22.54
CA SER A 237 -19.65 0.52 22.50
C SER A 237 -18.55 -0.51 22.39
N ASP A 238 -18.83 -1.73 22.87
CA ASP A 238 -18.05 -2.92 22.54
C ASP A 238 -18.82 -3.77 21.53
N ILE A 239 -18.40 -3.72 20.28
CA ILE A 239 -18.95 -4.47 19.15
C ILE A 239 -17.84 -5.30 18.49
N SER A 240 -16.93 -5.85 19.29
CA SER A 240 -15.92 -6.77 18.77
C SER A 240 -16.55 -7.97 18.06
N TYR A 241 -15.90 -8.42 16.99
CA TYR A 241 -16.40 -9.43 16.04
C TYR A 241 -17.70 -9.08 15.32
N VAL A 242 -18.09 -7.80 15.28
CA VAL A 242 -19.25 -7.36 14.50
C VAL A 242 -19.07 -7.67 13.01
N ASN A 243 -20.13 -8.16 12.37
CA ASN A 243 -20.13 -8.45 10.94
C ASN A 243 -20.95 -7.42 10.17
N PHE A 244 -20.29 -6.63 9.33
CA PHE A 244 -20.89 -5.63 8.44
C PHE A 244 -20.83 -6.04 6.97
N ASN A 245 -20.49 -7.29 6.62
CA ASN A 245 -20.22 -7.63 5.22
C ASN A 245 -21.36 -7.22 4.27
N ASP A 246 -20.96 -6.73 3.09
CA ASP A 246 -21.84 -6.32 2.00
C ASP A 246 -22.90 -5.27 2.40
N SER A 247 -22.60 -4.44 3.41
CA SER A 247 -23.52 -3.41 3.91
C SER A 247 -23.28 -2.04 3.30
N GLU A 248 -24.34 -1.22 3.26
CA GLU A 248 -24.29 0.20 2.92
C GLU A 248 -24.24 1.03 4.21
N ILE A 249 -23.11 1.68 4.48
CA ILE A 249 -22.83 2.38 5.75
C ILE A 249 -22.53 3.86 5.49
N ASN A 250 -23.50 4.73 5.78
CA ASN A 250 -23.41 6.15 5.42
C ASN A 250 -23.60 7.09 6.61
N ASP A 251 -22.75 8.10 6.77
CA ASP A 251 -22.92 9.14 7.80
C ASP A 251 -23.10 8.60 9.24
N ILE A 252 -22.41 7.50 9.57
CA ILE A 252 -22.46 6.92 10.93
C ILE A 252 -21.33 7.45 11.80
N VAL A 253 -21.57 7.48 13.11
CA VAL A 253 -20.59 7.90 14.12
C VAL A 253 -20.29 6.75 15.09
N VAL A 254 -19.01 6.37 15.14
CA VAL A 254 -18.47 5.35 16.02
C VAL A 254 -17.21 5.91 16.70
N GLN A 255 -17.36 6.44 17.90
CA GLN A 255 -16.26 7.02 18.65
C GLN A 255 -15.98 6.22 19.92
N LYS A 256 -14.70 6.11 20.31
CA LYS A 256 -14.28 5.48 21.57
C LYS A 256 -14.86 4.07 21.76
N SER A 257 -14.88 3.29 20.70
CA SER A 257 -15.52 1.97 20.66
C SER A 257 -14.52 0.87 20.37
N ASN A 258 -14.87 -0.37 20.72
CA ASN A 258 -14.12 -1.56 20.36
C ASN A 258 -14.82 -2.26 19.18
N LEU A 259 -14.12 -2.37 18.05
CA LEU A 259 -14.51 -3.11 16.85
C LEU A 259 -13.41 -4.12 16.46
N ASP A 260 -12.63 -4.60 17.42
CA ASP A 260 -11.59 -5.58 17.15
C ASP A 260 -12.18 -6.81 16.46
N ASN A 261 -11.48 -7.30 15.43
CA ASN A 261 -11.89 -8.41 14.57
C ASN A 261 -13.21 -8.17 13.81
N ALA A 262 -13.63 -6.92 13.63
CA ALA A 262 -14.79 -6.59 12.81
C ALA A 262 -14.60 -7.00 11.34
N ASN A 263 -15.69 -7.38 10.69
CA ASN A 263 -15.71 -7.74 9.28
C ASN A 263 -16.42 -6.67 8.44
N PHE A 264 -15.65 -5.92 7.66
CA PHE A 264 -16.07 -4.91 6.69
C PHE A 264 -15.95 -5.40 5.24
N PHE A 265 -15.84 -6.72 5.00
CA PHE A 265 -15.71 -7.26 3.66
C PHE A 265 -16.81 -6.75 2.71
N GLY A 266 -16.41 -6.14 1.59
CA GLY A 266 -17.34 -5.66 0.56
C GLY A 266 -18.30 -4.55 1.01
N VAL A 267 -18.02 -3.87 2.12
CA VAL A 267 -18.81 -2.72 2.59
C VAL A 267 -18.71 -1.57 1.59
N ASP A 268 -19.83 -0.91 1.30
CA ASP A 268 -19.85 0.40 0.64
C ASP A 268 -20.17 1.46 1.69
N SER A 269 -19.25 2.39 1.90
CA SER A 269 -19.36 3.41 2.93
C SER A 269 -18.95 4.79 2.48
N TYR A 270 -19.73 5.76 2.95
CA TYR A 270 -19.53 7.17 2.73
C TYR A 270 -19.65 7.93 4.05
N LYS A 271 -18.65 8.75 4.39
CA LYS A 271 -18.63 9.52 5.65
C LYS A 271 -18.76 8.66 6.90
N LEU A 272 -18.12 7.50 6.90
CA LEU A 272 -17.98 6.64 8.07
C LEU A 272 -16.99 7.28 9.05
N LYS A 273 -17.42 7.59 10.28
CA LYS A 273 -16.57 8.20 11.30
C LYS A 273 -16.24 7.20 12.40
N VAL A 274 -15.10 6.52 12.31
CA VAL A 274 -14.59 5.59 13.33
C VAL A 274 -13.36 6.18 14.01
N GLN A 275 -13.56 7.09 14.96
CA GLN A 275 -12.46 7.85 15.58
C GLN A 275 -12.14 7.35 16.99
N PHE A 276 -10.86 7.41 17.37
CA PHE A 276 -10.37 7.02 18.71
C PHE A 276 -10.88 5.64 19.16
N SER A 277 -11.01 4.72 18.20
CA SER A 277 -11.62 3.40 18.40
C SER A 277 -10.60 2.31 18.05
N SER A 278 -10.87 1.08 18.49
CA SER A 278 -10.05 -0.09 18.14
C SER A 278 -10.71 -0.89 17.02
N LEU A 279 -9.94 -1.26 16.00
CA LEU A 279 -10.29 -2.07 14.82
C LEU A 279 -9.17 -3.08 14.55
N LYS A 280 -8.53 -3.61 15.60
CA LYS A 280 -7.39 -4.51 15.45
C LYS A 280 -7.82 -5.76 14.70
N ASN A 281 -7.00 -6.19 13.76
CA ASN A 281 -7.26 -7.36 12.92
C ASN A 281 -8.59 -7.28 12.13
N ALA A 282 -9.13 -6.08 11.90
CA ALA A 282 -10.34 -5.93 11.11
C ALA A 282 -10.12 -6.40 9.66
N ASN A 283 -11.13 -7.06 9.10
CA ASN A 283 -11.15 -7.44 7.70
C ASN A 283 -11.84 -6.35 6.88
N ILE A 284 -11.08 -5.53 6.16
CA ILE A 284 -11.54 -4.42 5.31
C ILE A 284 -11.31 -4.78 3.83
N TYR A 285 -11.16 -6.07 3.51
CA TYR A 285 -10.90 -6.54 2.17
C TYR A 285 -12.03 -6.14 1.21
N GLY A 286 -11.66 -5.55 0.07
CA GLY A 286 -12.61 -5.22 -0.99
C GLY A 286 -13.68 -4.18 -0.62
N ALA A 287 -13.50 -3.45 0.49
CA ALA A 287 -14.42 -2.41 0.91
C ALA A 287 -14.24 -1.12 0.08
N GLU A 288 -15.32 -0.37 -0.10
CA GLU A 288 -15.32 1.01 -0.59
C GLU A 288 -15.54 1.95 0.60
N ILE A 289 -14.52 2.71 0.96
CA ILE A 289 -14.51 3.63 2.10
C ILE A 289 -14.15 5.02 1.58
N LYS A 290 -15.13 5.90 1.48
CA LYS A 290 -14.97 7.23 0.86
C LYS A 290 -15.27 8.33 1.87
N GLU A 291 -14.48 9.41 1.84
CA GLU A 291 -14.66 10.58 2.71
C GLU A 291 -14.82 10.23 4.20
N SER A 292 -14.13 9.20 4.65
CA SER A 292 -14.32 8.61 5.99
C SER A 292 -13.22 9.06 6.95
N ASP A 293 -13.47 8.96 8.25
CA ASP A 293 -12.58 9.50 9.28
C ASP A 293 -12.28 8.45 10.35
N PHE A 294 -11.02 8.05 10.39
CA PHE A 294 -10.41 7.08 11.29
C PHE A 294 -9.40 7.70 12.26
N THR A 295 -9.47 9.02 12.47
CA THR A 295 -8.50 9.77 13.29
C THR A 295 -8.25 9.12 14.65
N GLY A 296 -6.98 8.88 14.97
CA GLY A 296 -6.55 8.38 16.27
C GLY A 296 -7.00 6.96 16.61
N SER A 297 -7.54 6.20 15.65
CA SER A 297 -7.97 4.82 15.87
C SER A 297 -6.82 3.83 15.75
N ASP A 298 -6.94 2.69 16.42
CA ASP A 298 -6.01 1.58 16.32
C ASP A 298 -6.56 0.54 15.34
N ILE A 299 -5.99 0.50 14.15
CA ILE A 299 -6.35 -0.35 13.01
C ILE A 299 -5.17 -1.29 12.69
N SER A 300 -4.34 -1.57 13.69
CA SER A 300 -3.16 -2.41 13.53
C SER A 300 -3.53 -3.82 13.08
N SER A 301 -2.69 -4.39 12.21
CA SER A 301 -2.87 -5.72 11.61
C SER A 301 -4.16 -5.91 10.80
N ALA A 302 -4.89 -4.84 10.45
CA ALA A 302 -6.05 -4.94 9.58
C ALA A 302 -5.66 -5.25 8.12
N CYS A 303 -6.59 -5.88 7.40
CA CYS A 303 -6.42 -6.23 5.99
C CYS A 303 -7.28 -5.30 5.12
N PHE A 304 -6.63 -4.40 4.38
CA PHE A 304 -7.27 -3.49 3.42
C PHE A 304 -7.15 -3.97 1.97
N ASN A 305 -6.60 -5.15 1.70
CA ASN A 305 -6.30 -5.57 0.32
C ASN A 305 -7.52 -5.40 -0.62
N SER A 306 -7.26 -4.88 -1.82
CA SER A 306 -8.26 -4.61 -2.86
C SER A 306 -9.37 -3.62 -2.47
N SER A 307 -9.18 -2.84 -1.41
CA SER A 307 -10.14 -1.79 -1.00
C SER A 307 -9.87 -0.44 -1.69
N THR A 308 -10.87 0.44 -1.63
CA THR A 308 -10.76 1.86 -1.96
C THR A 308 -10.93 2.66 -0.67
N ILE A 309 -10.00 3.56 -0.34
CA ILE A 309 -10.06 4.40 0.88
C ILE A 309 -10.05 5.91 0.58
N VAL A 310 -10.40 6.30 -0.64
CA VAL A 310 -10.22 7.65 -1.20
C VAL A 310 -10.77 8.79 -0.33
N ALA A 311 -10.01 9.88 -0.27
CA ALA A 311 -10.33 11.09 0.48
C ALA A 311 -10.63 10.84 1.97
N SER A 312 -10.07 9.78 2.55
CA SER A 312 -10.28 9.43 3.96
C SER A 312 -9.15 9.91 4.85
N ASN A 313 -9.46 10.12 6.12
CA ASN A 313 -8.56 10.64 7.14
C ASN A 313 -8.17 9.54 8.13
N PHE A 314 -6.90 9.18 8.15
CA PHE A 314 -6.24 8.25 9.07
C PHE A 314 -5.20 8.96 9.94
N ASN A 315 -5.30 10.27 10.12
CA ASN A 315 -4.32 11.04 10.88
C ASN A 315 -4.19 10.50 12.31
N ARG A 316 -2.94 10.33 12.76
CA ARG A 316 -2.61 9.78 14.08
C ARG A 316 -3.17 8.38 14.37
N ALA A 317 -3.65 7.67 13.35
CA ALA A 317 -4.09 6.30 13.52
C ALA A 317 -2.88 5.36 13.63
N ASN A 318 -3.06 4.25 14.34
CA ASN A 318 -2.11 3.16 14.38
C ASN A 318 -2.53 2.13 13.31
N LEU A 319 -1.74 1.99 12.26
CA LEU A 319 -1.90 0.98 11.21
C LEU A 319 -0.69 0.05 11.15
N SER A 320 0.05 -0.15 12.24
CA SER A 320 1.21 -1.05 12.27
C SER A 320 0.86 -2.44 11.73
N ASN A 321 1.72 -2.99 10.87
CA ASN A 321 1.57 -4.31 10.25
C ASN A 321 0.29 -4.50 9.41
N ALA A 322 -0.40 -3.44 9.02
CA ALA A 322 -1.56 -3.53 8.16
C ALA A 322 -1.16 -3.89 6.71
N GLN A 323 -2.11 -4.47 5.97
CA GLN A 323 -1.91 -4.93 4.60
C GLN A 323 -2.69 -4.08 3.61
N PHE A 324 -1.98 -3.48 2.66
CA PHE A 324 -2.49 -2.61 1.60
C PHE A 324 -1.98 -3.10 0.24
N SER A 325 -2.45 -4.25 -0.21
CA SER A 325 -2.17 -4.72 -1.58
C SER A 325 -3.30 -4.31 -2.52
N TYR A 326 -2.97 -3.69 -3.66
CA TYR A 326 -3.97 -3.24 -4.65
C TYR A 326 -5.00 -2.25 -4.10
N VAL A 327 -4.59 -1.39 -3.17
CA VAL A 327 -5.47 -0.38 -2.59
C VAL A 327 -5.46 0.88 -3.47
N ASN A 328 -6.60 1.54 -3.61
CA ASN A 328 -6.65 2.93 -4.05
C ASN A 328 -6.74 3.85 -2.82
N GLY A 329 -5.68 4.63 -2.60
CA GLY A 329 -5.55 5.53 -1.45
C GLY A 329 -5.75 7.01 -1.77
N ASP A 330 -6.16 7.38 -2.98
CA ASP A 330 -6.03 8.76 -3.48
C ASP A 330 -6.61 9.83 -2.53
N TYR A 331 -5.90 10.94 -2.40
CA TYR A 331 -6.27 12.10 -1.57
C TYR A 331 -6.47 11.81 -0.07
N SER A 332 -6.02 10.66 0.41
CA SER A 332 -6.14 10.29 1.81
C SER A 332 -5.02 10.89 2.66
N SER A 333 -5.29 11.06 3.95
CA SER A 333 -4.37 11.68 4.90
C SER A 333 -4.00 10.70 6.01
N PHE A 334 -2.70 10.58 6.28
CA PHE A 334 -2.05 9.71 7.26
C PHE A 334 -1.03 10.50 8.10
N VAL A 335 -1.25 11.81 8.25
CA VAL A 335 -0.35 12.70 8.99
C VAL A 335 -0.16 12.18 10.42
N LYS A 336 1.10 11.98 10.82
CA LYS A 336 1.48 11.44 12.14
C LYS A 336 0.92 10.05 12.45
N ALA A 337 0.51 9.30 11.44
CA ALA A 337 0.09 7.92 11.61
C ALA A 337 1.29 6.99 11.80
N THR A 338 1.06 5.84 12.42
CA THR A 338 2.05 4.78 12.55
C THR A 338 1.73 3.67 11.55
N LEU A 339 2.57 3.45 10.55
CA LEU A 339 2.45 2.39 9.56
C LEU A 339 3.66 1.44 9.56
N ASN A 340 4.40 1.39 10.67
CA ASN A 340 5.61 0.58 10.73
C ASN A 340 5.33 -0.91 10.45
N GLY A 341 6.17 -1.51 9.61
CA GLY A 341 6.04 -2.91 9.17
C GLY A 341 4.86 -3.19 8.23
N SER A 342 4.08 -2.18 7.84
CA SER A 342 2.95 -2.35 6.92
C SER A 342 3.42 -2.65 5.50
N LYS A 343 2.56 -3.35 4.76
CA LYS A 343 2.84 -3.79 3.38
C LYS A 343 1.93 -3.04 2.42
N ILE A 344 2.45 -2.00 1.76
CA ILE A 344 1.75 -1.17 0.78
C ILE A 344 2.25 -1.53 -0.62
N LYS A 345 1.76 -2.64 -1.15
CA LYS A 345 2.23 -3.22 -2.42
C LYS A 345 1.24 -3.00 -3.54
N HIS A 346 1.73 -2.92 -4.78
CA HIS A 346 0.88 -2.82 -5.96
C HIS A 346 -0.19 -1.72 -5.83
N THR A 347 0.13 -0.65 -5.10
CA THR A 347 -0.82 0.39 -4.71
C THR A 347 -0.62 1.59 -5.62
N ASN A 348 -1.72 2.21 -6.03
CA ASN A 348 -1.70 3.53 -6.64
C ASN A 348 -2.10 4.55 -5.57
N ALA A 349 -1.20 5.48 -5.29
CA ALA A 349 -1.39 6.55 -4.34
C ALA A 349 -1.13 7.88 -5.04
N TYR A 350 -2.20 8.60 -5.33
CA TYR A 350 -2.15 9.97 -5.84
C TYR A 350 -2.47 10.98 -4.73
N ALA A 351 -1.61 11.98 -4.54
CA ALA A 351 -1.82 13.08 -3.59
C ALA A 351 -2.12 12.62 -2.15
N VAL A 352 -1.47 11.54 -1.71
CA VAL A 352 -1.60 11.02 -0.35
C VAL A 352 -0.67 11.78 0.60
N ASN A 353 -1.18 12.18 1.76
CA ASN A 353 -0.38 12.88 2.77
C ASN A 353 0.06 11.91 3.88
N LEU A 354 1.36 11.73 4.04
CA LEU A 354 2.06 10.88 5.01
C LEU A 354 3.09 11.69 5.83
N GLN A 355 2.92 13.00 5.91
CA GLN A 355 3.82 13.88 6.68
C GLN A 355 3.95 13.43 8.13
N ASP A 356 5.18 13.48 8.67
CA ASP A 356 5.53 13.07 10.04
C ASP A 356 5.12 11.61 10.39
N ALA A 357 4.84 10.76 9.41
CA ALA A 357 4.42 9.38 9.67
C ALA A 357 5.61 8.48 10.05
N ASP A 358 5.35 7.50 10.91
CA ASP A 358 6.30 6.39 11.13
C ASP A 358 6.02 5.31 10.07
N LEU A 359 6.90 5.27 9.06
CA LEU A 359 6.92 4.32 7.96
C LEU A 359 8.12 3.35 8.10
N SER A 360 8.63 3.15 9.31
CA SER A 360 9.80 2.29 9.50
C SER A 360 9.47 0.84 9.12
N ASN A 361 10.37 0.19 8.36
CA ASN A 361 10.19 -1.15 7.80
C ASN A 361 8.99 -1.28 6.83
N ILE A 362 8.53 -0.18 6.24
CA ILE A 362 7.47 -0.21 5.23
C ILE A 362 7.92 -0.95 3.97
N ASP A 363 6.98 -1.61 3.31
CA ASP A 363 7.19 -2.24 2.01
C ASP A 363 6.29 -1.60 0.93
N PHE A 364 6.89 -0.74 0.09
CA PHE A 364 6.25 -0.04 -1.03
C PHE A 364 6.43 -0.75 -2.38
N SER A 365 6.84 -2.03 -2.38
CA SER A 365 7.19 -2.73 -3.62
C SER A 365 6.07 -2.71 -4.66
N PHE A 366 6.44 -2.45 -5.92
CA PHE A 366 5.53 -2.42 -7.09
C PHE A 366 4.43 -1.36 -7.03
N SER A 367 4.57 -0.35 -6.17
CA SER A 367 3.59 0.72 -6.03
C SER A 367 3.95 1.94 -6.88
N GLU A 368 2.93 2.73 -7.22
CA GLU A 368 3.07 4.06 -7.82
C GLU A 368 2.67 5.13 -6.80
N LEU A 369 3.65 5.96 -6.44
CA LEU A 369 3.54 7.04 -5.47
C LEU A 369 3.65 8.36 -6.23
N ASN A 370 2.52 8.98 -6.56
CA ASN A 370 2.46 10.19 -7.36
C ASN A 370 1.95 11.37 -6.49
N GLU A 371 2.68 12.49 -6.47
CA GLU A 371 2.33 13.68 -5.66
C GLU A 371 2.15 13.37 -4.16
N VAL A 372 2.86 12.36 -3.65
CA VAL A 372 2.76 11.95 -2.25
C VAL A 372 3.60 12.90 -1.39
N ASP A 373 3.11 13.24 -0.20
CA ASP A 373 3.85 14.01 0.79
C ASP A 373 4.31 13.10 1.93
N VAL A 374 5.59 12.75 1.97
CA VAL A 374 6.25 12.02 3.06
C VAL A 374 7.28 12.91 3.77
N SER A 375 7.07 14.24 3.78
CA SER A 375 7.97 15.16 4.47
C SER A 375 8.10 14.81 5.95
N ASP A 376 9.35 14.86 6.44
CA ASP A 376 9.74 14.55 7.82
C ASP A 376 9.32 13.14 8.31
N ALA A 377 8.95 12.23 7.41
CA ALA A 377 8.56 10.86 7.76
C ALA A 377 9.78 9.99 8.07
N ASP A 378 9.63 9.06 9.01
CA ASP A 378 10.62 8.01 9.27
C ASP A 378 10.38 6.83 8.33
N ILE A 379 11.24 6.65 7.33
CA ILE A 379 11.16 5.56 6.35
C ILE A 379 12.33 4.59 6.53
N CYS A 380 12.91 4.52 7.74
CA CYS A 380 14.06 3.66 8.02
C CYS A 380 13.76 2.20 7.65
N ARG A 381 14.67 1.55 6.92
CA ARG A 381 14.52 0.19 6.35
C ARG A 381 13.34 0.04 5.38
N GLY A 382 12.92 1.13 4.74
CA GLY A 382 11.90 1.10 3.69
C GLY A 382 12.34 0.31 2.47
N LYS A 383 11.37 -0.33 1.80
CA LYS A 383 11.60 -1.13 0.59
C LYS A 383 10.87 -0.52 -0.61
N PHE A 384 11.63 -0.17 -1.63
CA PHE A 384 11.16 0.44 -2.88
C PHE A 384 11.55 -0.44 -4.08
N TYR A 385 11.12 -1.70 -4.08
CA TYR A 385 11.39 -2.63 -5.19
C TYR A 385 10.43 -2.37 -6.35
N ASN A 386 10.94 -2.03 -7.54
CA ASN A 386 10.11 -1.69 -8.70
C ASN A 386 9.06 -0.61 -8.38
N THR A 387 9.38 0.30 -7.46
CA THR A 387 8.48 1.37 -7.04
C THR A 387 8.72 2.60 -7.90
N LYS A 388 7.62 3.22 -8.36
CA LYS A 388 7.67 4.51 -9.03
C LYS A 388 7.26 5.60 -8.05
N VAL A 389 8.10 6.63 -7.93
CA VAL A 389 7.82 7.84 -7.18
C VAL A 389 7.86 9.00 -8.17
N ALA A 390 6.81 9.80 -8.26
CA ALA A 390 6.78 10.97 -9.14
C ALA A 390 6.26 12.20 -8.40
N THR A 391 6.88 13.36 -8.67
CA THR A 391 6.42 14.69 -8.23
C THR A 391 6.08 14.77 -6.74
N SER A 392 6.80 14.00 -5.92
CA SER A 392 6.49 13.79 -4.50
C SER A 392 7.41 14.61 -3.59
N ASN A 393 6.86 15.07 -2.46
CA ASN A 393 7.60 15.75 -1.43
C ASN A 393 8.14 14.72 -0.43
N MET A 394 9.45 14.59 -0.35
CA MET A 394 10.15 13.70 0.59
C MET A 394 11.19 14.49 1.41
N HIS A 395 11.01 15.80 1.51
CA HIS A 395 11.92 16.70 2.23
C HIS A 395 12.09 16.29 3.70
N GLY A 396 13.31 16.33 4.21
CA GLY A 396 13.60 16.06 5.63
C GLY A 396 13.35 14.61 6.09
N SER A 397 12.98 13.70 5.19
CA SER A 397 12.65 12.31 5.54
C SER A 397 13.88 11.46 5.86
N PHE A 398 13.67 10.39 6.63
CA PHE A 398 14.74 9.51 7.11
C PHE A 398 14.73 8.17 6.37
N PHE A 399 15.67 7.95 5.46
CA PHE A 399 15.76 6.71 4.66
C PHE A 399 16.79 5.71 5.15
N ASP A 400 17.36 5.87 6.33
CA ASP A 400 18.44 5.03 6.81
C ASP A 400 18.15 3.52 6.61
N HIS A 401 19.11 2.78 6.05
CA HIS A 401 19.00 1.35 5.72
C HIS A 401 17.93 0.98 4.66
N SER A 402 17.39 1.96 3.93
CA SER A 402 16.37 1.70 2.90
C SER A 402 16.96 1.12 1.62
N LEU A 403 16.10 0.43 0.87
CA LEU A 403 16.44 -0.28 -0.35
C LEU A 403 15.63 0.29 -1.52
N PHE A 404 16.32 0.92 -2.47
CA PHE A 404 15.80 1.35 -3.76
C PHE A 404 16.35 0.41 -4.81
N ILE A 405 15.55 -0.58 -5.24
CA ILE A 405 16.00 -1.57 -6.22
C ILE A 405 15.04 -1.57 -7.39
N SER A 406 15.57 -1.30 -8.59
CA SER A 406 14.76 -1.07 -9.78
C SER A 406 13.71 0.05 -9.57
N ALA A 407 14.02 1.00 -8.69
CA ALA A 407 13.15 2.11 -8.35
C ALA A 407 13.26 3.21 -9.41
N LYS A 408 12.17 3.95 -9.59
CA LYS A 408 12.11 5.09 -10.50
C LYS A 408 11.59 6.31 -9.77
N ILE A 409 12.45 7.31 -9.56
CA ILE A 409 12.13 8.54 -8.82
C ILE A 409 12.22 9.73 -9.77
N GLU A 410 11.10 10.39 -10.02
CA GLU A 410 10.95 11.53 -10.91
C GLU A 410 10.52 12.80 -10.19
N GLY A 411 11.21 13.91 -10.40
CA GLY A 411 10.67 15.21 -9.98
C GLY A 411 10.43 15.32 -8.47
N ALA A 412 11.07 14.47 -7.68
CA ALA A 412 10.83 14.38 -6.26
C ALA A 412 11.78 15.30 -5.49
N ASP A 413 11.30 15.83 -4.38
CA ASP A 413 12.12 16.62 -3.46
C ASP A 413 12.59 15.75 -2.30
N LEU A 414 13.85 15.34 -2.32
CA LEU A 414 14.56 14.61 -1.26
C LEU A 414 15.56 15.53 -0.55
N SER A 415 15.37 16.85 -0.60
CA SER A 415 16.27 17.77 0.09
C SER A 415 16.26 17.54 1.60
N GLU A 416 17.42 17.72 2.23
CA GLU A 416 17.62 17.51 3.68
C GLU A 416 17.33 16.08 4.19
N ALA A 417 17.13 15.11 3.29
CA ALA A 417 16.92 13.73 3.68
C ALA A 417 18.18 13.10 4.31
N SER A 418 17.96 12.18 5.26
CA SER A 418 19.02 11.32 5.82
C SER A 418 19.09 10.00 5.06
N MET A 419 20.28 9.63 4.59
CA MET A 419 20.51 8.41 3.80
C MET A 419 21.75 7.65 4.31
N TYR A 420 21.68 7.10 5.53
CA TYR A 420 22.74 6.24 6.06
C TYR A 420 22.54 4.77 5.65
N LYS A 421 23.57 4.12 5.10
CA LYS A 421 23.51 2.70 4.65
C LYS A 421 22.36 2.38 3.70
N VAL A 422 22.04 3.33 2.82
CA VAL A 422 21.05 3.13 1.77
C VAL A 422 21.66 2.31 0.65
N LYS A 423 20.83 1.46 0.01
CA LYS A 423 21.20 0.78 -1.22
C LYS A 423 20.34 1.28 -2.38
N ILE A 424 20.99 1.79 -3.43
CA ILE A 424 20.36 2.19 -4.69
C ILE A 424 20.92 1.29 -5.79
N GLN A 425 20.09 0.40 -6.32
CA GLN A 425 20.52 -0.59 -7.31
C GLN A 425 19.58 -0.58 -8.51
N ASP A 426 20.14 -0.65 -9.72
CA ASP A 426 19.37 -0.74 -10.98
C ASP A 426 18.29 0.33 -11.11
N SER A 427 18.50 1.50 -10.49
CA SER A 427 17.46 2.52 -10.28
C SER A 427 17.68 3.77 -11.13
N GLN A 428 16.61 4.52 -11.33
CA GLN A 428 16.58 5.75 -12.11
C GLN A 428 16.08 6.91 -11.24
N ILE A 429 16.90 7.94 -11.08
CA ILE A 429 16.55 9.15 -10.34
C ILE A 429 16.70 10.34 -11.28
N TYR A 430 15.63 11.06 -11.56
CA TYR A 430 15.65 12.09 -12.60
C TYR A 430 14.83 13.32 -12.24
N ASN A 431 15.36 14.49 -12.60
CA ASN A 431 14.76 15.79 -12.30
C ASN A 431 14.48 16.01 -10.81
N SER A 432 15.23 15.37 -9.93
CA SER A 432 14.97 15.34 -8.48
C SER A 432 15.93 16.24 -7.71
N ASN A 433 15.47 16.75 -6.57
CA ASN A 433 16.25 17.59 -5.67
C ASN A 433 16.78 16.76 -4.51
N LEU A 434 18.10 16.68 -4.37
CA LEU A 434 18.83 16.09 -3.24
C LEU A 434 19.69 17.18 -2.56
N SER A 435 19.28 18.46 -2.58
CA SER A 435 20.08 19.51 -1.96
C SER A 435 20.17 19.32 -0.44
N ARG A 436 21.34 19.60 0.15
CA ARG A 436 21.58 19.51 1.61
C ARG A 436 21.34 18.14 2.24
N HIS A 437 21.15 17.08 1.45
CA HIS A 437 21.05 15.73 2.00
C HIS A 437 22.39 15.24 2.55
N ASN A 438 22.32 14.24 3.42
CA ASN A 438 23.49 13.52 3.90
C ASN A 438 23.38 12.04 3.51
N ILE A 439 24.29 11.58 2.65
CA ILE A 439 24.44 10.17 2.29
C ILE A 439 25.77 9.64 2.82
N ASP A 440 25.69 8.64 3.69
CA ASP A 440 26.87 8.02 4.30
C ASP A 440 26.81 6.50 4.26
N SER A 441 27.98 5.86 4.12
CA SER A 441 28.15 4.40 4.18
C SER A 441 27.21 3.64 3.24
N SER A 442 26.87 4.24 2.09
CA SER A 442 25.81 3.78 1.19
C SER A 442 26.36 3.16 -0.10
N GLU A 443 25.56 2.32 -0.74
CA GLU A 443 25.94 1.61 -1.97
C GLU A 443 25.04 2.02 -3.14
N ILE A 444 25.67 2.43 -4.23
CA ILE A 444 24.99 2.76 -5.49
C ILE A 444 25.56 1.88 -6.60
N GLU A 445 24.70 1.15 -7.30
CA GLU A 445 25.10 0.21 -8.33
C GLU A 445 24.18 0.28 -9.55
N SER A 446 24.76 0.26 -10.74
CA SER A 446 24.04 0.14 -12.02
C SER A 446 22.89 1.15 -12.17
N SER A 447 23.06 2.36 -11.64
CA SER A 447 21.99 3.35 -11.50
C SER A 447 22.26 4.62 -12.30
N THR A 448 21.21 5.32 -12.69
CA THR A 448 21.29 6.55 -13.48
C THR A 448 20.64 7.72 -12.74
N PHE A 449 21.38 8.81 -12.64
CA PHE A 449 20.97 10.09 -12.08
C PHE A 449 21.00 11.12 -13.21
N PHE A 450 19.85 11.67 -13.57
CA PHE A 450 19.72 12.64 -14.67
C PHE A 450 19.13 13.96 -14.16
N ASN A 451 19.79 15.08 -14.44
CA ASN A 451 19.33 16.40 -14.00
C ASN A 451 19.03 16.44 -12.49
N LEU A 452 19.97 15.88 -11.70
CA LEU A 452 19.89 15.84 -10.24
C LEU A 452 20.41 17.16 -9.67
N THR A 453 19.72 17.72 -8.66
CA THR A 453 20.25 18.87 -7.89
C THR A 453 20.69 18.43 -6.50
N ALA A 454 21.97 18.13 -6.32
CA ALA A 454 22.59 17.71 -5.06
C ALA A 454 23.49 18.80 -4.46
N ASP A 455 23.08 20.07 -4.55
CA ASP A 455 23.90 21.19 -4.07
C ASP A 455 24.00 21.21 -2.54
N ASN A 456 25.16 21.63 -2.03
CA ASN A 456 25.49 21.67 -0.60
C ASN A 456 25.25 20.32 0.10
N SER A 457 25.45 19.21 -0.60
CA SER A 457 25.27 17.86 -0.05
C SER A 457 26.56 17.30 0.56
N SER A 458 26.41 16.29 1.41
CA SER A 458 27.52 15.52 1.96
C SER A 458 27.43 14.07 1.49
N TRP A 459 28.50 13.60 0.88
CA TRP A 459 28.68 12.22 0.41
C TRP A 459 29.93 11.65 1.07
N SER A 460 29.74 10.70 1.98
CA SER A 460 30.84 10.12 2.76
C SER A 460 30.80 8.59 2.73
N ASN A 461 31.95 7.94 2.59
CA ASN A 461 32.02 6.47 2.59
C ASN A 461 31.07 5.79 1.58
N VAL A 462 30.78 6.45 0.46
CA VAL A 462 29.85 5.95 -0.56
C VAL A 462 30.61 5.14 -1.59
N LYS A 463 30.08 3.95 -1.89
CA LYS A 463 30.57 3.11 -2.99
C LYS A 463 29.62 3.22 -4.16
N VAL A 464 30.08 3.83 -5.25
CA VAL A 464 29.34 3.95 -6.50
C VAL A 464 29.99 3.08 -7.58
N THR A 465 29.19 2.22 -8.21
CA THR A 465 29.64 1.27 -9.22
C THR A 465 28.74 1.30 -10.45
N ASN A 466 29.33 1.24 -11.65
CA ASN A 466 28.62 1.09 -12.92
C ASN A 466 27.47 2.12 -13.13
N SER A 467 27.64 3.35 -12.64
CA SER A 467 26.55 4.33 -12.54
C SER A 467 26.86 5.62 -13.29
N ASN A 468 25.81 6.38 -13.63
CA ASN A 468 25.94 7.60 -14.42
C ASN A 468 25.25 8.78 -13.72
N PHE A 469 25.97 9.88 -13.56
CA PHE A 469 25.47 11.20 -13.20
C PHE A 469 25.54 12.10 -14.43
N ILE A 470 24.38 12.52 -14.93
CA ILE A 470 24.22 13.25 -16.18
C ILE A 470 23.52 14.56 -15.90
N GLU A 471 24.11 15.68 -16.30
CA GLU A 471 23.53 17.02 -16.08
C GLU A 471 23.25 17.29 -14.59
N SER A 472 24.02 16.67 -13.70
CA SER A 472 23.78 16.70 -12.26
C SER A 472 24.62 17.76 -11.55
N ASN A 473 23.99 18.54 -10.68
CA ASN A 473 24.64 19.57 -9.88
C ASN A 473 25.05 19.03 -8.50
N PHE A 474 26.25 19.37 -8.09
CA PHE A 474 26.87 19.06 -6.80
C PHE A 474 27.54 20.32 -6.23
N ILE A 475 27.02 21.51 -6.51
CA ILE A 475 27.71 22.78 -6.21
C ILE A 475 27.96 22.89 -4.70
N SER A 476 29.17 23.26 -4.30
CA SER A 476 29.57 23.42 -2.90
C SER A 476 29.33 22.17 -2.04
N SER A 477 29.43 20.98 -2.65
CA SER A 477 29.24 19.72 -1.93
C SER A 477 30.55 19.19 -1.36
N PHE A 478 30.43 18.31 -0.38
CA PHE A 478 31.54 17.59 0.24
C PHE A 478 31.49 16.13 -0.19
N LEU A 479 32.54 15.67 -0.88
CA LEU A 479 32.70 14.28 -1.29
C LEU A 479 33.96 13.73 -0.64
N HIS A 480 33.82 12.82 0.32
CA HIS A 480 34.94 12.30 1.11
C HIS A 480 34.90 10.78 1.29
N ASP A 481 36.05 10.13 1.29
CA ASP A 481 36.18 8.67 1.50
C ASP A 481 35.31 7.84 0.53
N ASN A 482 35.11 8.34 -0.69
CA ASN A 482 34.22 7.73 -1.68
C ASN A 482 34.99 6.87 -2.68
N THR A 483 34.37 5.78 -3.13
CA THR A 483 34.88 4.99 -4.25
C THR A 483 33.94 5.10 -5.44
N PHE A 484 34.41 5.73 -6.51
CA PHE A 484 33.72 5.82 -7.80
C PHE A 484 34.36 4.86 -8.79
N LYS A 485 33.79 3.66 -8.93
CA LYS A 485 34.26 2.66 -9.90
C LYS A 485 33.34 2.59 -11.10
N LYS A 486 33.84 2.72 -12.33
CA LYS A 486 33.02 2.75 -13.54
C LYS A 486 31.85 3.74 -13.41
N THR A 487 32.15 4.93 -12.90
CA THR A 487 31.16 5.99 -12.68
C THR A 487 31.40 7.14 -13.66
N SER A 488 30.36 7.58 -14.36
CA SER A 488 30.45 8.70 -15.30
C SER A 488 29.79 9.95 -14.72
N PHE A 489 30.52 11.07 -14.74
CA PHE A 489 30.00 12.42 -14.54
C PHE A 489 30.04 13.15 -15.89
N PHE A 490 28.88 13.28 -16.53
CA PHE A 490 28.75 13.89 -17.85
C PHE A 490 27.88 15.14 -17.79
N LEU A 491 28.40 16.28 -18.29
CA LEU A 491 27.73 17.60 -18.18
C LEU A 491 27.34 17.98 -16.74
N SER A 492 28.00 17.38 -15.75
CA SER A 492 27.73 17.62 -14.34
C SER A 492 28.43 18.89 -13.86
N ASN A 493 28.01 19.41 -12.72
CA ASN A 493 28.53 20.63 -12.15
C ASN A 493 29.02 20.40 -10.72
N LEU A 494 30.34 20.33 -10.57
CA LEU A 494 31.03 20.06 -9.31
C LEU A 494 31.59 21.34 -8.69
N ASN A 495 31.24 22.53 -9.19
CA ASN A 495 31.89 23.78 -8.81
C ASN A 495 31.93 24.02 -7.30
N ASN A 496 33.04 24.58 -6.81
CA ASN A 496 33.28 24.91 -5.40
C ASN A 496 33.20 23.72 -4.42
N SER A 497 33.19 22.48 -4.93
CA SER A 497 33.14 21.30 -4.09
C SER A 497 34.52 20.95 -3.53
N MET A 498 34.51 20.29 -2.38
CA MET A 498 35.69 19.66 -1.78
C MET A 498 35.60 18.16 -2.06
N ILE A 499 36.64 17.62 -2.69
CA ILE A 499 36.74 16.20 -3.04
C ILE A 499 38.04 15.67 -2.42
N SER A 500 37.93 14.91 -1.34
CA SER A 500 39.09 14.41 -0.58
C SER A 500 39.02 12.91 -0.34
N ASP A 501 40.15 12.21 -0.47
CA ASP A 501 40.23 10.76 -0.20
C ASP A 501 39.28 9.96 -1.11
N VAL A 502 39.22 10.32 -2.39
CA VAL A 502 38.31 9.72 -3.36
C VAL A 502 39.08 8.91 -4.40
N SER A 503 38.69 7.65 -4.60
CA SER A 503 39.22 6.80 -5.67
C SER A 503 38.30 6.82 -6.90
N PHE A 504 38.79 7.38 -8.00
CA PHE A 504 38.18 7.31 -9.33
C PHE A 504 38.80 6.15 -10.13
N LEU A 505 38.09 5.02 -10.18
CA LEU A 505 38.57 3.78 -10.80
C LEU A 505 37.79 3.49 -12.08
N SER A 506 38.44 3.60 -13.23
CA SER A 506 37.86 3.32 -14.54
C SER A 506 36.63 4.20 -14.83
N SER A 507 36.67 5.44 -14.37
CA SER A 507 35.56 6.40 -14.29
C SER A 507 35.77 7.60 -15.22
N SER A 508 34.76 8.45 -15.37
CA SER A 508 34.86 9.64 -16.22
C SER A 508 34.32 10.90 -15.55
N ILE A 509 35.03 12.01 -15.74
CA ILE A 509 34.54 13.37 -15.57
C ILE A 509 34.71 14.06 -16.92
N TYR A 510 33.63 14.17 -17.68
CA TYR A 510 33.66 14.64 -19.07
C TYR A 510 32.68 15.78 -19.31
N LYS A 511 33.15 16.86 -19.95
CA LYS A 511 32.36 18.07 -20.26
C LYS A 511 31.63 18.68 -19.06
N SER A 512 32.14 18.42 -17.87
CA SER A 512 31.58 18.89 -16.61
C SER A 512 32.20 20.24 -16.23
N SER A 513 31.64 20.89 -15.22
CA SER A 513 32.21 22.09 -14.62
C SER A 513 32.91 21.74 -13.31
N VAL A 514 34.18 22.11 -13.20
CA VAL A 514 35.07 21.84 -12.06
C VAL A 514 35.78 23.12 -11.61
N LEU A 515 35.07 24.26 -11.68
CA LEU A 515 35.61 25.55 -11.25
C LEU A 515 35.79 25.56 -9.73
N SER A 516 37.01 25.90 -9.30
CA SER A 516 37.37 26.00 -7.88
C SER A 516 37.10 24.71 -7.10
N VAL A 517 37.20 23.56 -7.77
CA VAL A 517 37.20 22.25 -7.11
C VAL A 517 38.56 22.02 -6.48
N HIS A 518 38.57 21.50 -5.26
CA HIS A 518 39.78 21.09 -4.56
C HIS A 518 39.80 19.57 -4.50
N PHE A 519 40.71 18.96 -5.27
CA PHE A 519 41.05 17.55 -5.12
C PHE A 519 42.16 17.43 -4.07
N THR A 520 42.03 16.49 -3.15
CA THR A 520 43.06 16.21 -2.13
C THR A 520 43.10 14.71 -1.90
N ASP A 521 44.29 14.11 -1.95
CA ASP A 521 44.48 12.67 -1.73
C ASP A 521 43.55 11.79 -2.59
N CYS A 522 43.32 12.21 -3.84
CA CYS A 522 42.47 11.50 -4.79
C CYS A 522 43.29 10.57 -5.68
N GLU A 523 42.75 9.38 -5.94
CA GLU A 523 43.38 8.38 -6.80
C GLU A 523 42.66 8.29 -8.14
N PHE A 524 43.43 8.22 -9.22
CA PHE A 524 42.90 8.01 -10.58
C PHE A 524 43.56 6.79 -11.22
N ASP A 525 42.74 5.82 -11.63
CA ASP A 525 43.18 4.67 -12.43
C ASP A 525 42.25 4.50 -13.63
N ASN A 526 42.79 4.46 -14.85
CA ASN A 526 42.02 4.41 -16.10
C ASN A 526 40.82 5.38 -16.12
N SER A 527 40.97 6.54 -15.51
CA SER A 527 39.91 7.53 -15.36
C SER A 527 40.21 8.78 -16.17
N ILE A 528 39.21 9.29 -16.89
CA ILE A 528 39.32 10.50 -17.71
C ILE A 528 38.82 11.73 -16.96
N VAL A 529 39.55 12.85 -17.12
CA VAL A 529 39.16 14.20 -16.70
C VAL A 529 39.42 15.11 -17.89
N ILE A 530 38.49 15.14 -18.85
CA ILE A 530 38.68 15.78 -20.18
C ILE A 530 37.56 16.78 -20.47
N ASP A 531 37.91 17.86 -21.19
CA ASP A 531 36.99 18.91 -21.65
C ASP A 531 36.18 19.60 -20.54
N ASN A 532 36.71 19.64 -19.31
CA ASN A 532 35.99 20.21 -18.19
C ASN A 532 36.25 21.72 -18.04
N LYS A 533 35.19 22.49 -17.77
CA LYS A 533 35.31 23.92 -17.49
C LYS A 533 36.04 24.13 -16.16
N GLY A 534 37.17 24.83 -16.18
CA GLY A 534 38.00 25.07 -14.99
C GLY A 534 39.18 24.11 -14.82
N GLN A 535 39.25 23.04 -15.64
CA GLN A 535 40.25 21.98 -15.52
C GLN A 535 41.70 22.45 -15.46
N LYS A 536 42.06 23.51 -16.23
CA LYS A 536 43.43 24.06 -16.27
C LYS A 536 43.97 24.55 -14.91
N LYS A 537 43.10 24.73 -13.92
CA LYS A 537 43.47 25.17 -12.57
C LYS A 537 43.52 24.03 -11.55
N LEU A 538 43.16 22.81 -11.95
CA LEU A 538 43.19 21.65 -11.04
C LEU A 538 44.64 21.22 -10.79
N THR A 539 44.91 20.82 -9.56
CA THR A 539 46.13 20.13 -9.13
C THR A 539 45.78 18.69 -8.74
N ASP A 540 46.79 17.87 -8.46
CA ASP A 540 46.61 16.52 -7.89
C ASP A 540 45.77 15.57 -8.75
N LEU A 541 45.93 15.69 -10.07
CA LEU A 541 45.36 14.78 -11.08
C LEU A 541 46.38 13.72 -11.53
N GLU A 542 47.29 13.30 -10.66
CA GLU A 542 48.28 12.29 -10.99
C GLU A 542 47.59 11.00 -11.47
N ASN A 543 48.13 10.38 -12.52
CA ASN A 543 47.60 9.19 -13.19
C ASN A 543 46.25 9.34 -13.90
N ALA A 544 45.52 10.45 -13.73
CA ALA A 544 44.34 10.76 -14.53
C ALA A 544 44.70 10.94 -16.02
N ILE A 545 43.72 10.70 -16.89
CA ILE A 545 43.84 10.97 -18.34
C ILE A 545 43.22 12.34 -18.59
N THR A 546 44.03 13.34 -18.90
CA THR A 546 43.59 14.75 -18.87
C THR A 546 43.39 15.39 -20.24
N SER A 547 43.87 14.73 -21.30
CA SER A 547 43.74 15.16 -22.68
C SER A 547 43.40 13.99 -23.62
N ILE A 548 42.97 14.29 -24.84
CA ILE A 548 42.75 13.28 -25.88
C ILE A 548 44.09 12.62 -26.27
N GLU A 549 45.16 13.41 -26.28
CA GLU A 549 46.51 12.94 -26.54
C GLU A 549 47.00 11.94 -25.49
N ASP A 550 46.75 12.21 -24.20
CA ASP A 550 47.07 11.30 -23.10
C ASP A 550 46.31 9.98 -23.25
N LEU A 551 45.03 10.05 -23.67
CA LEU A 551 44.20 8.87 -23.88
C LEU A 551 44.74 8.03 -25.05
N GLN A 552 45.04 8.70 -26.17
CA GLN A 552 45.62 8.08 -27.37
C GLN A 552 46.96 7.41 -27.08
N GLU A 553 47.81 8.05 -26.25
CA GLU A 553 49.08 7.47 -25.81
C GLU A 553 48.85 6.21 -24.97
N LYS A 554 47.99 6.27 -23.95
CA LYS A 554 47.69 5.10 -23.10
C LYS A 554 47.07 3.95 -23.89
N ILE A 555 46.27 4.23 -24.91
CA ILE A 555 45.72 3.22 -25.83
C ILE A 555 46.83 2.61 -26.67
N SER A 556 47.76 3.41 -27.19
CA SER A 556 48.91 2.93 -27.98
C SER A 556 49.85 2.01 -27.18
N GLN A 557 49.86 2.13 -25.85
CA GLN A 557 50.60 1.25 -24.94
C GLN A 557 49.95 -0.14 -24.75
N GLY A 558 48.83 -0.44 -25.41
CA GLY A 558 48.15 -1.72 -25.33
C GLY A 558 47.45 -1.98 -23.99
N LYS A 559 47.12 -0.92 -23.24
CA LYS A 559 46.39 -1.04 -21.98
C LYS A 559 44.96 -1.49 -22.24
N LYS A 560 44.45 -2.38 -21.37
CA LYS A 560 43.03 -2.71 -21.31
C LYS A 560 42.26 -1.61 -20.61
N PHE A 561 41.16 -1.18 -21.21
CA PHE A 561 40.20 -0.23 -20.69
C PHE A 561 38.92 -0.96 -20.35
N ASP A 562 38.73 -1.23 -19.06
CA ASP A 562 37.47 -1.73 -18.53
C ASP A 562 36.74 -0.60 -17.80
N VAL A 563 36.17 0.33 -18.56
CA VAL A 563 35.83 1.69 -18.11
C VAL A 563 34.37 2.05 -18.27
N ASN A 564 33.91 3.10 -17.58
CA ASN A 564 32.68 3.80 -17.93
C ASN A 564 32.99 5.17 -18.54
N TYR A 565 33.04 5.22 -19.87
CA TYR A 565 33.18 6.45 -20.64
C TYR A 565 31.89 6.75 -21.42
N SER A 566 30.74 6.54 -20.77
CA SER A 566 29.45 6.89 -21.34
C SER A 566 29.46 8.35 -21.82
N TYR A 567 28.79 8.62 -22.95
CA TYR A 567 28.73 9.93 -23.61
C TYR A 567 30.06 10.51 -24.15
N PHE A 568 31.19 9.83 -23.96
CA PHE A 568 32.48 10.32 -24.44
C PHE A 568 32.55 10.37 -25.98
N LYS A 569 33.30 11.34 -26.49
CA LYS A 569 33.51 11.53 -27.93
C LYS A 569 34.92 11.11 -28.31
N PHE A 570 35.03 9.98 -28.97
CA PHE A 570 36.21 9.54 -29.70
C PHE A 570 36.11 10.14 -31.12
N GLU A 571 36.52 11.40 -31.28
CA GLU A 571 36.55 12.07 -32.60
C GLU A 571 37.98 11.99 -33.17
N ASP A 572 38.11 11.51 -34.41
CA ASP A 572 39.37 11.43 -35.16
C ASP A 572 40.51 10.64 -34.47
N MET A 573 40.18 9.68 -33.61
CA MET A 573 41.13 8.85 -32.86
C MET A 573 41.52 7.57 -33.60
N ASP A 574 42.75 7.08 -33.34
CA ASP A 574 43.22 5.77 -33.81
C ASP A 574 43.12 4.73 -32.68
N LEU A 575 42.08 3.93 -32.70
CA LEU A 575 41.78 2.91 -31.70
C LEU A 575 42.08 1.49 -32.22
N GLU A 576 43.01 1.34 -33.18
CA GLU A 576 43.40 0.01 -33.69
C GLU A 576 43.92 -0.87 -32.55
N ASN A 577 43.39 -2.10 -32.46
CA ASN A 577 43.72 -3.07 -31.41
C ASN A 577 43.39 -2.64 -29.96
N ALA A 578 42.64 -1.55 -29.76
CA ALA A 578 42.25 -1.11 -28.41
C ALA A 578 41.37 -2.17 -27.72
N ASP A 579 41.61 -2.45 -26.44
CA ASP A 579 40.78 -3.38 -25.65
C ASP A 579 39.85 -2.61 -24.70
N PHE A 580 38.58 -2.54 -25.08
CA PHE A 580 37.49 -1.92 -24.32
C PHE A 580 36.49 -2.97 -23.76
N SER A 581 36.90 -4.23 -23.66
CA SER A 581 36.00 -5.30 -23.24
C SER A 581 35.44 -5.08 -21.82
N ASN A 582 34.14 -5.32 -21.64
CA ASN A 582 33.34 -5.09 -20.41
C ASN A 582 33.13 -3.61 -20.03
N SER A 583 33.53 -2.69 -20.91
CA SER A 583 33.30 -1.26 -20.69
C SER A 583 31.82 -0.86 -20.81
N ILE A 584 31.47 0.26 -20.20
CA ILE A 584 30.21 0.97 -20.35
C ILE A 584 30.49 2.19 -21.25
N LEU A 585 30.09 2.10 -22.51
CA LEU A 585 30.27 3.11 -23.56
C LEU A 585 28.91 3.53 -24.14
N SER A 586 27.87 3.49 -23.30
CA SER A 586 26.52 3.91 -23.66
C SER A 586 26.55 5.37 -24.12
N ARG A 587 25.92 5.67 -25.25
CA ARG A 587 25.90 7.00 -25.90
C ARG A 587 27.27 7.57 -26.28
N ALA A 588 28.34 6.77 -26.24
CA ALA A 588 29.63 7.21 -26.76
C ALA A 588 29.55 7.46 -28.27
N LYS A 589 30.36 8.41 -28.76
CA LYS A 589 30.43 8.76 -30.18
C LYS A 589 31.83 8.44 -30.71
N PHE A 590 31.89 7.57 -31.69
CA PHE A 590 33.05 7.21 -32.48
C PHE A 590 32.85 7.81 -33.88
N VAL A 591 33.43 8.97 -34.13
CA VAL A 591 33.29 9.68 -35.41
C VAL A 591 34.65 9.76 -36.09
N ASN A 592 34.73 9.25 -37.32
CA ASN A 592 35.99 9.13 -38.09
C ASN A 592 37.09 8.33 -37.33
N VAL A 593 36.70 7.29 -36.61
CA VAL A 593 37.63 6.51 -35.76
C VAL A 593 38.10 5.26 -36.48
N ASN A 594 39.37 4.90 -36.30
CA ASN A 594 39.89 3.57 -36.65
C ASN A 594 39.71 2.62 -35.45
N LEU A 595 38.75 1.71 -35.49
CA LEU A 595 38.50 0.66 -34.48
C LEU A 595 38.92 -0.73 -34.99
N ASN A 596 39.76 -0.81 -36.02
CA ASN A 596 40.14 -2.08 -36.61
C ASN A 596 40.77 -3.00 -35.56
N LYS A 597 40.32 -4.26 -35.51
CA LYS A 597 40.75 -5.29 -34.54
C LYS A 597 40.57 -4.91 -33.06
N ALA A 598 39.84 -3.83 -32.75
CA ALA A 598 39.54 -3.48 -31.38
C ALA A 598 38.68 -4.57 -30.71
N ASN A 599 38.84 -4.73 -29.40
CA ASN A 599 38.05 -5.64 -28.59
C ASN A 599 36.96 -4.88 -27.82
N LEU A 600 35.71 -5.02 -28.26
CA LEU A 600 34.50 -4.46 -27.65
C LEU A 600 33.58 -5.58 -27.12
N GLU A 601 34.17 -6.71 -26.69
CA GLU A 601 33.41 -7.82 -26.12
C GLU A 601 32.68 -7.40 -24.84
N LYS A 602 31.39 -7.77 -24.70
CA LYS A 602 30.55 -7.50 -23.50
C LYS A 602 30.41 -6.01 -23.15
N THR A 603 30.74 -5.12 -24.07
CA THR A 603 30.62 -3.68 -23.86
C THR A 603 29.15 -3.25 -23.93
N ASP A 604 28.72 -2.37 -23.02
CA ASP A 604 27.44 -1.66 -23.17
C ASP A 604 27.61 -0.52 -24.18
N LEU A 605 27.07 -0.69 -25.37
CA LEU A 605 27.12 0.24 -26.49
C LEU A 605 25.72 0.78 -26.84
N ARG A 606 24.79 0.76 -25.88
CA ARG A 606 23.43 1.28 -26.13
C ARG A 606 23.50 2.72 -26.60
N TYR A 607 22.82 3.04 -27.69
CA TYR A 607 22.78 4.36 -28.31
C TYR A 607 24.15 4.92 -28.72
N ALA A 608 25.19 4.08 -28.85
CA ALA A 608 26.49 4.53 -29.36
C ALA A 608 26.42 4.89 -30.85
N ILE A 609 27.29 5.79 -31.31
CA ILE A 609 27.34 6.27 -32.69
C ILE A 609 28.71 5.96 -33.29
N PHE A 610 28.76 5.30 -34.45
CA PHE A 610 30.00 4.88 -35.14
C PHE A 610 30.16 5.55 -36.52
N ASP A 611 29.79 6.81 -36.66
CA ASP A 611 29.68 7.48 -37.95
C ASP A 611 31.06 7.62 -38.64
N ASN A 612 31.12 7.23 -39.93
CA ASN A 612 32.35 7.24 -40.75
C ASN A 612 33.55 6.49 -40.13
N SER A 613 33.31 5.51 -39.25
CA SER A 613 34.39 4.79 -38.56
C SER A 613 34.71 3.44 -39.20
N SER A 614 35.94 2.96 -39.06
CA SER A 614 36.39 1.65 -39.55
C SER A 614 36.38 0.64 -38.41
N LEU A 615 35.61 -0.44 -38.53
CA LEU A 615 35.46 -1.52 -37.55
C LEU A 615 35.85 -2.88 -38.15
N ILE A 616 36.90 -2.90 -38.96
CA ILE A 616 37.35 -4.11 -39.66
C ILE A 616 37.93 -5.08 -38.62
N GLU A 617 37.46 -6.33 -38.60
CA GLU A 617 37.90 -7.36 -37.65
C GLU A 617 37.67 -7.00 -36.16
N THR A 618 36.84 -6.00 -35.85
CA THR A 618 36.49 -5.63 -34.48
C THR A 618 35.68 -6.74 -33.80
N ASN A 619 36.02 -7.07 -32.56
CA ASN A 619 35.25 -8.01 -31.76
C ASN A 619 34.10 -7.30 -31.02
N LEU A 620 32.86 -7.56 -31.40
CA LEU A 620 31.63 -7.02 -30.80
C LEU A 620 30.82 -8.12 -30.09
N SER A 621 31.44 -9.26 -29.77
CA SER A 621 30.73 -10.41 -29.19
C SER A 621 30.09 -10.05 -27.86
N ASP A 622 28.85 -10.49 -27.63
CA ASP A 622 28.06 -10.23 -26.42
C ASP A 622 27.86 -8.74 -26.03
N SER A 623 28.19 -7.81 -26.92
CA SER A 623 27.98 -6.38 -26.67
C SER A 623 26.50 -6.00 -26.76
N ASN A 624 26.09 -4.99 -25.98
CA ASN A 624 24.73 -4.44 -26.07
C ASN A 624 24.69 -3.31 -27.08
N LEU A 625 24.16 -3.57 -28.28
CA LEU A 625 24.09 -2.63 -29.40
C LEU A 625 22.70 -1.97 -29.57
N GLU A 626 21.84 -2.01 -28.55
CA GLU A 626 20.48 -1.46 -28.64
C GLU A 626 20.53 0.02 -29.06
N TYR A 627 19.86 0.35 -30.17
CA TYR A 627 19.83 1.70 -30.76
C TYR A 627 21.19 2.29 -31.20
N ALA A 628 22.23 1.48 -31.39
CA ALA A 628 23.50 1.97 -31.92
C ALA A 628 23.40 2.36 -33.42
N SER A 629 24.13 3.40 -33.82
CA SER A 629 24.24 3.89 -35.21
C SER A 629 25.57 3.49 -35.84
N PHE A 630 25.55 3.04 -37.09
CA PHE A 630 26.71 2.62 -37.88
C PHE A 630 26.74 3.33 -39.24
N PHE A 631 26.40 4.63 -39.28
CA PHE A 631 26.27 5.34 -40.54
C PHE A 631 27.63 5.48 -41.24
N LYS A 632 27.73 4.95 -42.47
CA LYS A 632 28.97 4.96 -43.29
C LYS A 632 30.19 4.32 -42.60
N SER A 633 29.99 3.38 -41.68
CA SER A 633 31.10 2.62 -41.12
C SER A 633 31.41 1.35 -41.93
N ASP A 634 32.67 0.91 -41.84
CA ASP A 634 33.13 -0.35 -42.43
C ASP A 634 33.17 -1.46 -41.37
N LEU A 635 32.32 -2.48 -41.47
CA LEU A 635 32.27 -3.61 -40.53
C LEU A 635 32.83 -4.91 -41.14
N LYS A 636 33.70 -4.84 -42.15
CA LYS A 636 34.24 -6.03 -42.81
C LYS A 636 34.90 -6.96 -41.78
N ASN A 637 34.47 -8.22 -41.75
CA ASN A 637 34.96 -9.26 -40.84
C ASN A 637 34.77 -8.97 -39.33
N ALA A 638 33.90 -8.01 -38.94
CA ALA A 638 33.56 -7.81 -37.54
C ALA A 638 32.91 -9.07 -36.92
N ILE A 639 33.22 -9.35 -35.66
CA ILE A 639 32.75 -10.55 -34.94
C ILE A 639 31.54 -10.16 -34.07
N LEU A 640 30.36 -10.68 -34.39
CA LEU A 640 29.08 -10.34 -33.73
C LEU A 640 28.44 -11.53 -32.99
N LYS A 641 29.23 -12.52 -32.56
CA LYS A 641 28.67 -13.72 -31.94
C LYS A 641 28.05 -13.39 -30.59
N LYS A 642 26.84 -13.90 -30.34
CA LYS A 642 26.20 -13.91 -29.04
C LYS A 642 26.36 -15.31 -28.47
N GLU A 643 27.02 -15.48 -27.33
CA GLU A 643 26.94 -16.73 -26.58
C GLU A 643 25.48 -16.92 -26.13
N LYS A 644 24.95 -18.13 -26.40
CA LYS A 644 23.53 -18.46 -26.24
C LYS A 644 23.15 -18.66 -24.79
#